data_AF-A0A940F041-F1
#
_entry.id   AF-A0A940F041-F1
#
_cell.length_a   1.000
_cell.length_b   1.000
_cell.length_c   1.000
_cell.angle_alpha   90.00
_cell.angle_beta   90.00
_cell.angle_gamma   90.00
#
_symmetry.space_group_name_H-M   'P 1'
#
loop_
_entity.id
_entity.type
_entity.pdbx_description
1 polymer ?
#
loop_
_entity_poly.entity_id
_entity_poly.type
_entity_poly.pdbx_seq_one_letter_code
_entity_poly.pdbx_strand_id
1 'polypeptide(L)'
;MSILERALRIGENKQFKRFQKQVQLIGAYSEELELESDEELKARFAALREEAEAGANLDDLLVEVFAITREVGRRVMNMRHFDVQLIGGMALHSGAIAEMRTGEGKTLTGTLPVVLNAMAGKGVHVVTVNDYLARRDAEWMSPLYNFLGLTVGILQNQDTTENKHLAYAADITYGTNSEFGFDYLRDNMAPSLEEKVQRSHTFAMVDEVDNILIDEARTPLIISGAPEQAAELYVTFAKLARTLKAGKTPEGMDPRMKKDFVAEFDYEFEEKHKTVSVSEQGVAKAEKFLKIDNLYSAENGHLVNHLQQALKAESLYKRDVDYAVVDGNVQIIDEFTGRILEGRRWSEGLHQAIEAKEGVRIQEENQTLATITYQNYFRLYDKLAGMTGTAMTEATEFMKIYKLEVVEIPTNRPMVRDDRNDQIFKTQEGKWNAVAQEVAEAHEAGQPVLVGTISVEVSELLSRKLSKRGIKHTVLNAKPEFAEREGETVAEAGRKGAVTIATNMAGRGVDIKLGGNAEHLAKLDLATNQPKLLPGTPEYEEAYKALYEKLEAQVEAEREEVMELGGLCIIGTERHESRRIDNQLRGRAGRQGDPGRSQFFLSGEDDLVRLFAGDRIYNILDRWGESDEDGNEIPIQAGMLSKQIEKAQRKVEEQNFLIRKRVLEYDDVMNEQRRVIYKLRDQILEGDNVGERARREMRGVVEGLVTEYTQGEFFDEWDINGLWDRLMELYPVSVEPTDFDGSPGRDELISRITEDIVDYYDDREEELTPEIMRDLERFLLLQIIDETWREHLHDMDYLREGIHLRGFAQIEPIIAYKNEAFDLFNQLIKSIWTQFAQLVFNVQVQVEQPIPQPAAAPTRVAGSPNKPARITYESGGSEGLSALAAAAAGIDPIAAAAAASSPGPVDESPALNREQRRQLEREKKKQAKRGNTP
;
A
#
# COMPACT_ATOMS: atom_id res chain seq x y z
N MET A 1 5.83 35.38 -7.09
CA MET A 1 6.41 34.20 -7.77
C MET A 1 7.84 34.04 -7.33
N SER A 2 8.18 32.87 -6.81
CA SER A 2 9.55 32.57 -6.38
C SER A 2 10.45 32.30 -7.61
N ILE A 3 11.76 32.43 -7.45
CA ILE A 3 12.74 32.13 -8.52
C ILE A 3 12.65 30.65 -8.94
N LEU A 4 12.26 29.77 -8.02
CA LEU A 4 12.08 28.33 -8.25
C LEU A 4 10.91 28.05 -9.21
N GLU A 5 9.76 28.69 -8.98
CA GLU A 5 8.57 28.58 -9.86
C GLU A 5 8.88 29.04 -11.29
N ARG A 6 9.71 30.08 -11.43
CA ARG A 6 10.10 30.62 -12.73
C ARG A 6 11.08 29.70 -13.48
N ALA A 7 11.93 28.97 -12.75
CA ALA A 7 12.86 28.00 -13.32
C ALA A 7 12.16 26.71 -13.78
N LEU A 8 11.23 26.18 -12.96
CA LEU A 8 10.40 25.01 -13.29
C LEU A 8 9.58 25.26 -14.57
N ARG A 9 8.89 26.40 -14.66
CA ARG A 9 8.10 26.78 -15.85
C ARG A 9 8.91 26.96 -17.13
N ILE A 10 10.21 27.26 -17.05
CA ILE A 10 11.07 27.36 -18.23
C ILE A 10 11.43 25.97 -18.76
N GLY A 11 11.63 24.99 -17.87
CA GLY A 11 11.84 23.58 -18.23
C GLY A 11 10.60 22.96 -18.90
N GLU A 12 9.43 23.12 -18.28
CA GLU A 12 8.14 22.62 -18.78
C GLU A 12 7.84 23.10 -20.21
N ASN A 13 8.04 24.39 -20.50
CA ASN A 13 7.80 24.94 -21.84
C ASN A 13 8.72 24.36 -22.93
N LYS A 14 9.92 23.92 -22.56
CA LYS A 14 10.86 23.28 -23.51
C LYS A 14 10.45 21.83 -23.79
N GLN A 15 10.03 21.11 -22.76
CA GLN A 15 9.56 19.72 -22.88
C GLN A 15 8.24 19.65 -23.65
N PHE A 16 7.28 20.54 -23.34
CA PHE A 16 6.03 20.66 -24.08
C PHE A 16 6.26 20.89 -25.58
N LYS A 17 7.17 21.81 -25.94
CA LYS A 17 7.52 22.05 -27.36
C LYS A 17 8.17 20.84 -28.04
N ARG A 18 8.89 20.00 -27.29
CA ARG A 18 9.44 18.73 -27.81
C ARG A 18 8.31 17.75 -28.11
N PHE A 19 7.38 17.55 -27.16
CA PHE A 19 6.22 16.68 -27.36
C PHE A 19 5.34 17.17 -28.50
N GLN A 20 5.10 18.48 -28.63
CA GLN A 20 4.32 19.04 -29.73
C GLN A 20 4.90 18.72 -31.12
N LYS A 21 6.24 18.68 -31.25
CA LYS A 21 6.89 18.24 -32.49
C LYS A 21 6.68 16.76 -32.76
N GLN A 22 6.75 15.92 -31.73
CA GLN A 22 6.49 14.48 -31.85
C GLN A 22 5.03 14.19 -32.22
N VAL A 23 4.06 14.97 -31.74
CA VAL A 23 2.65 14.86 -32.18
C VAL A 23 2.52 14.99 -33.70
N GLN A 24 3.27 15.91 -34.32
CA GLN A 24 3.24 16.08 -35.77
C GLN A 24 3.82 14.86 -36.50
N LEU A 25 4.87 14.25 -35.95
CA LEU A 25 5.46 13.02 -36.50
C LEU A 25 4.49 11.84 -36.37
N ILE A 26 3.84 11.67 -35.22
CA ILE A 26 2.80 10.65 -35.00
C ILE A 26 1.65 10.84 -36.00
N GLY A 27 1.22 12.09 -36.20
CA GLY A 27 0.16 12.43 -37.16
C GLY A 27 0.51 12.10 -38.61
N ALA A 28 1.79 12.12 -38.98
CA ALA A 28 2.23 11.81 -40.35
C ALA A 28 1.99 10.35 -40.76
N TYR A 29 1.92 9.43 -39.79
CA TYR A 29 1.59 8.02 -40.04
C TYR A 29 0.09 7.77 -40.27
N SER A 30 -0.79 8.74 -39.98
CA SER A 30 -2.26 8.53 -40.03
C SER A 30 -2.75 8.07 -41.40
N GLU A 31 -2.28 8.69 -42.49
CA GLU A 31 -2.71 8.35 -43.85
C GLU A 31 -2.24 6.95 -44.28
N GLU A 32 -1.05 6.53 -43.85
CA GLU A 32 -0.48 5.22 -44.13
C GLU A 32 -1.24 4.13 -43.37
N LEU A 33 -1.40 4.31 -42.05
CA LEU A 33 -2.06 3.33 -41.19
C LEU A 33 -3.57 3.23 -41.46
N GLU A 34 -4.22 4.26 -41.99
CA GLU A 34 -5.63 4.19 -42.41
C GLU A 34 -5.84 3.25 -43.62
N LEU A 35 -4.81 3.04 -44.44
CA LEU A 35 -4.88 2.16 -45.62
C LEU A 35 -4.55 0.70 -45.30
N GLU A 36 -3.87 0.43 -44.18
CA GLU A 36 -3.49 -0.93 -43.78
C GLU A 36 -4.69 -1.77 -43.33
N SER A 37 -4.66 -3.07 -43.61
CA SER A 37 -5.63 -4.02 -43.05
C SER A 37 -5.38 -4.27 -41.56
N ASP A 38 -6.35 -4.86 -40.87
CA ASP A 38 -6.20 -5.20 -39.44
C ASP A 38 -5.08 -6.24 -39.22
N GLU A 39 -4.89 -7.16 -40.15
CA GLU A 39 -3.80 -8.14 -40.14
C GLU A 39 -2.44 -7.49 -40.36
N GLU A 40 -2.35 -6.50 -41.25
CA GLU A 40 -1.13 -5.75 -41.52
C GLU A 40 -0.69 -4.94 -40.28
N LEU A 41 -1.63 -4.24 -39.63
CA LEU A 41 -1.37 -3.51 -38.39
C LEU A 41 -0.88 -4.43 -37.26
N LYS A 42 -1.51 -5.60 -37.11
CA LYS A 42 -1.09 -6.60 -36.11
C LYS A 42 0.30 -7.13 -36.38
N ALA A 43 0.62 -7.44 -37.64
CA ALA A 43 1.94 -7.91 -38.03
C ALA A 43 3.02 -6.83 -37.80
N ARG A 44 2.69 -5.57 -38.12
CA ARG A 44 3.58 -4.42 -37.91
C ARG A 44 3.86 -4.19 -36.42
N PHE A 45 2.83 -4.25 -35.58
CA PHE A 45 3.01 -4.16 -34.13
C PHE A 45 3.81 -5.33 -33.57
N ALA A 46 3.56 -6.56 -34.04
CA ALA A 46 4.31 -7.73 -33.60
C ALA A 46 5.82 -7.62 -33.91
N ALA A 47 6.19 -7.06 -35.06
CA ALA A 47 7.60 -6.81 -35.39
C ALA A 47 8.25 -5.81 -34.42
N LEU A 48 7.57 -4.71 -34.09
CA LEU A 48 8.05 -3.73 -33.11
C LEU A 48 8.18 -4.34 -31.70
N ARG A 49 7.27 -5.26 -31.34
CA ARG A 49 7.34 -6.01 -30.08
C ARG A 49 8.57 -6.92 -30.04
N GLU A 50 8.86 -7.65 -31.11
CA GLU A 50 10.07 -8.49 -31.20
C GLU A 50 11.35 -7.65 -31.05
N GLU A 51 11.40 -6.45 -31.63
CA GLU A 51 12.52 -5.52 -31.45
C GLU A 51 12.65 -5.02 -29.99
N ALA A 52 11.53 -4.71 -29.34
CA ALA A 52 11.50 -4.29 -27.93
C ALA A 52 11.94 -5.42 -26.99
N GLU A 53 11.48 -6.65 -27.22
CA GLU A 53 11.89 -7.85 -26.46
C GLU A 53 13.38 -8.19 -26.67
N ALA A 54 13.92 -7.88 -27.86
CA ALA A 54 15.36 -7.97 -28.13
C ALA A 54 16.20 -6.85 -27.45
N GLY A 55 15.56 -5.90 -26.77
CA GLY A 55 16.22 -4.85 -26.00
C GLY A 55 16.38 -3.50 -26.72
N ALA A 56 15.60 -3.24 -27.78
CA ALA A 56 15.56 -1.93 -28.41
C ALA A 56 15.10 -0.83 -27.43
N ASN A 57 15.55 0.41 -27.67
CA ASN A 57 15.12 1.54 -26.84
C ASN A 57 13.67 1.92 -27.19
N LEU A 58 12.78 1.88 -26.19
CA LEU A 58 11.36 2.21 -26.37
C LEU A 58 11.14 3.65 -26.88
N ASP A 59 12.04 4.58 -26.57
CA ASP A 59 11.94 5.97 -27.07
C ASP A 59 12.01 6.04 -28.60
N ASP A 60 12.74 5.12 -29.24
CA ASP A 60 12.91 5.10 -30.70
C ASP A 60 11.65 4.53 -31.39
N LEU A 61 10.93 3.62 -30.71
CA LEU A 61 9.70 3.00 -31.20
C LEU A 61 8.45 3.85 -30.92
N LEU A 62 8.56 4.83 -30.01
CA LEU A 62 7.43 5.61 -29.47
C LEU A 62 6.50 6.18 -30.54
N VAL A 63 7.06 6.81 -31.58
CA VAL A 63 6.26 7.53 -32.59
C VAL A 63 5.34 6.57 -33.34
N GLU A 64 5.89 5.45 -33.80
CA GLU A 64 5.17 4.46 -34.58
C GLU A 64 4.16 3.70 -33.72
N VAL A 65 4.55 3.30 -32.51
CA VAL A 65 3.67 2.62 -31.55
C VAL A 65 2.50 3.51 -31.15
N PHE A 66 2.72 4.80 -30.91
CA PHE A 66 1.63 5.73 -30.57
C PHE A 66 0.70 5.95 -31.76
N ALA A 67 1.21 5.96 -32.99
CA ALA A 67 0.40 6.07 -34.20
C ALA A 67 -0.49 4.84 -34.39
N ILE A 68 0.08 3.63 -34.26
CA ILE A 68 -0.66 2.36 -34.32
C ILE A 68 -1.71 2.30 -33.21
N THR A 69 -1.34 2.58 -31.96
CA THR A 69 -2.27 2.59 -30.82
C THR A 69 -3.44 3.55 -31.02
N ARG A 70 -3.18 4.74 -31.58
CA ARG A 70 -4.22 5.73 -31.92
C ARG A 70 -5.17 5.21 -32.98
N GLU A 71 -4.66 4.57 -34.02
CA GLU A 71 -5.46 4.02 -35.11
C GLU A 71 -6.30 2.82 -34.66
N VAL A 72 -5.73 1.94 -33.83
CA VAL A 72 -6.47 0.83 -33.22
C VAL A 72 -7.59 1.33 -32.31
N GLY A 73 -7.33 2.36 -31.49
CA GLY A 73 -8.38 2.99 -30.69
C GLY A 73 -9.55 3.52 -31.54
N ARG A 74 -9.24 4.11 -32.70
CA ARG A 74 -10.26 4.55 -33.66
C ARG A 74 -11.04 3.39 -34.25
N ARG A 75 -10.37 2.31 -34.68
CA ARG A 75 -11.02 1.16 -35.35
C ARG A 75 -11.87 0.32 -34.41
N VAL A 76 -11.32 -0.01 -33.23
CA VAL A 76 -11.92 -0.99 -32.32
C VAL A 76 -12.89 -0.33 -31.33
N MET A 77 -12.56 0.88 -30.87
CA MET A 77 -13.31 1.55 -29.82
C MET A 77 -14.07 2.79 -30.29
N ASN A 78 -13.94 3.16 -31.57
CA ASN A 78 -14.44 4.44 -32.11
C ASN A 78 -13.92 5.66 -31.32
N MET A 79 -12.73 5.54 -30.73
CA MET A 79 -12.11 6.55 -29.87
C MET A 79 -10.72 6.88 -30.40
N ARG A 80 -10.62 7.96 -31.16
CA ARG A 80 -9.35 8.46 -31.68
C ARG A 80 -8.69 9.39 -30.67
N HIS A 81 -7.44 9.13 -30.29
CA HIS A 81 -6.73 10.01 -29.37
C HIS A 81 -6.59 11.44 -29.91
N PHE A 82 -6.85 12.43 -29.06
CA PHE A 82 -6.57 13.83 -29.33
C PHE A 82 -5.07 14.15 -29.20
N ASP A 83 -4.64 15.25 -29.79
CA ASP A 83 -3.24 15.67 -29.75
C ASP A 83 -2.75 15.94 -28.33
N VAL A 84 -3.61 16.48 -27.46
CA VAL A 84 -3.31 16.67 -26.03
C VAL A 84 -3.13 15.35 -25.28
N GLN A 85 -3.83 14.30 -25.69
CA GLN A 85 -3.68 12.95 -25.12
C GLN A 85 -2.37 12.31 -25.56
N LEU A 86 -1.92 12.54 -26.80
CA LEU A 86 -0.59 12.11 -27.24
C LEU A 86 0.52 12.77 -26.40
N ILE A 87 0.38 14.06 -26.08
CA ILE A 87 1.31 14.77 -25.19
C ILE A 87 1.28 14.17 -23.77
N GLY A 88 0.08 13.92 -23.23
CA GLY A 88 -0.08 13.24 -21.94
C GLY A 88 0.58 11.87 -21.91
N GLY A 89 0.38 11.05 -22.95
CA GLY A 89 1.00 9.74 -23.07
C GLY A 89 2.53 9.79 -23.12
N MET A 90 3.10 10.79 -23.81
CA MET A 90 4.56 11.00 -23.83
C MET A 90 5.10 11.44 -22.47
N ALA A 91 4.38 12.31 -21.76
CA ALA A 91 4.75 12.70 -20.39
C ALA A 91 4.76 11.48 -19.46
N LEU A 92 3.73 10.64 -19.52
CA LEU A 92 3.65 9.40 -18.75
C LEU A 92 4.80 8.43 -19.09
N HIS A 93 5.10 8.22 -20.37
CA HIS A 93 6.21 7.34 -20.76
C HIS A 93 7.58 7.84 -20.26
N SER A 94 7.75 9.16 -20.15
CA SER A 94 8.98 9.77 -19.64
C SER A 94 9.17 9.67 -18.12
N GLY A 95 8.22 9.07 -17.39
CA GLY A 95 8.27 8.98 -15.92
C GLY A 95 7.85 10.27 -15.22
N ALA A 96 6.89 11.00 -15.80
CA ALA A 96 6.33 12.23 -15.25
C ALA A 96 4.84 12.06 -14.90
N ILE A 97 4.33 13.04 -14.17
CA ILE A 97 2.90 13.19 -13.90
C ILE A 97 2.26 14.05 -14.99
N ALA A 98 1.28 13.49 -15.70
CA ALA A 98 0.46 14.23 -16.64
C ALA A 98 -0.74 14.87 -15.90
N GLU A 99 -0.72 16.19 -15.72
CA GLU A 99 -1.89 16.91 -15.22
C GLU A 99 -2.87 17.17 -16.37
N MET A 100 -3.96 16.38 -16.38
CA MET A 100 -5.03 16.44 -17.38
C MET A 100 -6.36 16.63 -16.68
N ARG A 101 -7.08 17.71 -17.02
CA ARG A 101 -8.38 18.00 -16.41
C ARG A 101 -9.37 16.85 -16.62
N THR A 102 -10.31 16.72 -15.69
CA THR A 102 -11.31 15.65 -15.77
C THR A 102 -12.16 15.77 -17.03
N GLY A 103 -12.39 14.65 -17.72
CA GLY A 103 -13.06 14.64 -19.02
C GLY A 103 -12.14 14.80 -20.24
N GLU A 104 -10.82 14.97 -20.05
CA GLU A 104 -9.84 14.94 -21.17
C GLU A 104 -9.48 13.53 -21.64
N GLY A 105 -10.09 12.48 -21.04
CA GLY A 105 -9.86 11.08 -21.40
C GLY A 105 -8.55 10.51 -20.84
N LYS A 106 -8.35 10.61 -19.51
CA LYS A 106 -7.19 10.05 -18.80
C LYS A 106 -6.99 8.56 -19.07
N THR A 107 -8.05 7.75 -18.93
CA THR A 107 -8.02 6.30 -19.16
C THR A 107 -7.54 5.95 -20.57
N LEU A 108 -8.09 6.62 -21.60
CA LEU A 108 -7.65 6.43 -22.98
C LEU A 108 -6.21 6.91 -23.20
N THR A 109 -5.81 8.01 -22.57
CA THR A 109 -4.44 8.53 -22.66
C THR A 109 -3.42 7.54 -22.09
N GLY A 110 -3.78 6.86 -20.99
CA GLY A 110 -2.95 5.84 -20.35
C GLY A 110 -2.66 4.62 -21.24
N THR A 111 -3.48 4.31 -22.25
CA THR A 111 -3.21 3.17 -23.13
C THR A 111 -1.94 3.35 -23.94
N LEU A 112 -1.58 4.59 -24.32
CA LEU A 112 -0.39 4.89 -25.12
C LEU A 112 0.92 4.45 -24.41
N PRO A 113 1.25 4.95 -23.20
CA PRO A 113 2.45 4.51 -22.49
C PRO A 113 2.34 3.06 -22.00
N VAL A 114 1.13 2.55 -21.70
CA VAL A 114 0.95 1.15 -21.28
C VAL A 114 1.32 0.21 -22.41
N VAL A 115 0.80 0.41 -23.63
CA VAL A 115 1.16 -0.40 -24.81
C VAL A 115 2.66 -0.34 -25.05
N LEU A 116 3.25 0.86 -25.08
CA LEU A 116 4.67 1.04 -25.36
C LEU A 116 5.58 0.33 -24.35
N ASN A 117 5.30 0.44 -23.05
CA ASN A 117 6.12 -0.21 -22.02
C ASN A 117 5.82 -1.72 -21.91
N ALA A 118 4.61 -2.17 -22.24
CA ALA A 118 4.24 -3.59 -22.24
C ALA A 118 4.97 -4.39 -23.31
N MET A 119 5.38 -3.76 -24.42
CA MET A 119 6.15 -4.42 -25.49
C MET A 119 7.46 -5.07 -25.01
N ALA A 120 8.04 -4.62 -23.89
CA ALA A 120 9.26 -5.20 -23.35
C ALA A 120 9.04 -6.56 -22.64
N GLY A 121 7.80 -7.03 -22.48
CA GLY A 121 7.47 -8.33 -21.87
C GLY A 121 7.76 -8.44 -20.36
N LYS A 122 8.16 -7.35 -19.70
CA LYS A 122 8.47 -7.31 -18.25
C LYS A 122 7.28 -6.96 -17.37
N GLY A 123 6.19 -6.54 -17.99
CA GLY A 123 4.97 -6.14 -17.29
C GLY A 123 4.76 -4.67 -17.03
N VAL A 124 3.49 -4.28 -17.02
CA VAL A 124 3.03 -2.95 -16.64
C VAL A 124 1.95 -3.05 -15.57
N HIS A 125 2.11 -2.30 -14.48
CA HIS A 125 1.09 -2.19 -13.44
C HIS A 125 0.32 -0.88 -13.61
N VAL A 126 -1.00 -0.97 -13.76
CA VAL A 126 -1.90 0.18 -13.81
C VAL A 126 -2.67 0.24 -12.49
N VAL A 127 -2.38 1.27 -11.71
CA VAL A 127 -2.91 1.42 -10.36
C VAL A 127 -4.08 2.39 -10.35
N THR A 128 -5.21 1.97 -9.79
CA THR A 128 -6.41 2.79 -9.63
C THR A 128 -6.80 2.92 -8.16
N VAL A 129 -7.79 3.76 -7.87
CA VAL A 129 -8.22 4.08 -6.48
C VAL A 129 -9.07 2.97 -5.86
N ASN A 130 -9.78 2.17 -6.65
CA ASN A 130 -10.63 1.09 -6.15
C ASN A 130 -10.83 -0.02 -7.19
N ASP A 131 -11.26 -1.19 -6.71
CA ASP A 131 -11.44 -2.40 -7.52
C ASP A 131 -12.43 -2.23 -8.68
N TYR A 132 -13.49 -1.43 -8.47
CA TYR A 132 -14.47 -1.14 -9.51
C TYR A 132 -13.82 -0.43 -10.71
N LEU A 133 -13.00 0.60 -10.45
CA LEU A 133 -12.27 1.32 -11.49
C LEU A 133 -11.22 0.43 -12.15
N ALA A 134 -10.49 -0.39 -11.38
CA ALA A 134 -9.53 -1.34 -11.91
C ALA A 134 -10.19 -2.30 -12.92
N ARG A 135 -11.30 -2.94 -12.53
CA ARG A 135 -12.06 -3.86 -13.39
C ARG A 135 -12.63 -3.15 -14.61
N ARG A 136 -13.33 -2.04 -14.40
CA ARG A 136 -13.98 -1.27 -15.47
C ARG A 136 -12.97 -0.82 -16.51
N ASP A 137 -11.85 -0.23 -16.10
CA ASP A 137 -10.87 0.33 -17.04
C ASP A 137 -10.10 -0.76 -17.78
N ALA A 138 -9.81 -1.88 -17.10
CA ALA A 138 -9.22 -3.06 -17.73
C ALA A 138 -10.17 -3.63 -18.80
N GLU A 139 -11.43 -3.89 -18.47
CA GLU A 139 -12.43 -4.41 -19.39
C GLU A 139 -12.70 -3.45 -20.56
N TRP A 140 -12.78 -2.14 -20.27
CA TRP A 140 -13.04 -1.13 -21.28
C TRP A 140 -11.89 -0.97 -22.27
N MET A 141 -10.64 -1.03 -21.83
CA MET A 141 -9.45 -0.90 -22.70
C MET A 141 -8.99 -2.24 -23.31
N SER A 142 -9.45 -3.38 -22.79
CA SER A 142 -9.09 -4.72 -23.27
C SER A 142 -9.25 -4.93 -24.78
N PRO A 143 -10.30 -4.43 -25.47
CA PRO A 143 -10.43 -4.59 -26.92
C PRO A 143 -9.22 -4.03 -27.69
N LEU A 144 -8.66 -2.90 -27.25
CA LEU A 144 -7.48 -2.29 -27.85
C LEU A 144 -6.23 -3.14 -27.58
N TYR A 145 -6.02 -3.57 -26.32
CA TYR A 145 -4.86 -4.39 -25.95
C TYR A 145 -4.87 -5.75 -26.64
N ASN A 146 -6.02 -6.43 -26.64
CA ASN A 146 -6.21 -7.73 -27.29
C ASN A 146 -6.02 -7.64 -28.81
N PHE A 147 -6.45 -6.54 -29.44
CA PHE A 147 -6.19 -6.33 -30.87
C PHE A 147 -4.68 -6.32 -31.18
N LEU A 148 -3.89 -5.70 -30.31
CA LEU A 148 -2.42 -5.65 -30.41
C LEU A 148 -1.72 -6.93 -29.91
N GLY A 149 -2.47 -7.93 -29.45
CA GLY A 149 -1.91 -9.18 -28.92
C GLY A 149 -1.30 -9.05 -27.51
N LEU A 150 -1.71 -8.03 -26.75
CA LEU A 150 -1.33 -7.86 -25.34
C LEU A 150 -2.40 -8.44 -24.42
N THR A 151 -1.95 -9.13 -23.38
CA THR A 151 -2.81 -9.75 -22.36
C THR A 151 -3.06 -8.82 -21.17
N VAL A 152 -4.25 -8.90 -20.57
CA VAL A 152 -4.67 -8.05 -19.45
C VAL A 152 -5.08 -8.91 -18.26
N GLY A 153 -4.47 -8.66 -17.12
CA GLY A 153 -4.83 -9.21 -15.81
C GLY A 153 -5.51 -8.16 -14.95
N ILE A 154 -6.41 -8.60 -14.07
CA ILE A 154 -7.15 -7.73 -13.14
C ILE A 154 -7.01 -8.33 -11.75
N LEU A 155 -6.58 -7.52 -10.79
CA LEU A 155 -6.55 -7.86 -9.38
C LEU A 155 -7.80 -7.33 -8.70
N GLN A 156 -8.48 -8.20 -7.97
CA GLN A 156 -9.62 -7.86 -7.14
C GLN A 156 -9.37 -8.31 -5.70
N ASN A 157 -10.02 -7.63 -4.76
CA ASN A 157 -10.00 -8.05 -3.37
C ASN A 157 -10.56 -9.48 -3.23
N GLN A 158 -9.91 -10.29 -2.41
CA GLN A 158 -10.21 -11.71 -2.16
C GLN A 158 -9.91 -12.66 -3.33
N ASP A 159 -9.15 -12.24 -4.34
CA ASP A 159 -8.63 -13.16 -5.35
C ASP A 159 -7.77 -14.27 -4.73
N THR A 160 -7.94 -15.49 -5.23
CA THR A 160 -7.09 -16.62 -4.84
C THR A 160 -5.67 -16.43 -5.37
N THR A 161 -4.71 -17.11 -4.75
CA THR A 161 -3.30 -17.09 -5.19
C THR A 161 -3.17 -17.49 -6.66
N GLU A 162 -3.93 -18.49 -7.15
CA GLU A 162 -3.86 -18.89 -8.56
C GLU A 162 -4.32 -17.78 -9.51
N ASN A 163 -5.41 -17.08 -9.17
CA ASN A 163 -5.90 -15.95 -9.97
C ASN A 163 -4.87 -14.82 -9.99
N LYS A 164 -4.22 -14.54 -8.86
CA LYS A 164 -3.17 -13.52 -8.77
C LYS A 164 -1.97 -13.87 -9.66
N HIS A 165 -1.51 -15.12 -9.67
CA HIS A 165 -0.44 -15.55 -10.59
C HIS A 165 -0.82 -15.29 -12.05
N LEU A 166 -2.04 -15.63 -12.46
CA LEU A 166 -2.51 -15.38 -13.83
C LEU A 166 -2.56 -13.87 -14.14
N ALA A 167 -3.03 -13.06 -13.19
CA ALA A 167 -3.14 -11.62 -13.36
C ALA A 167 -1.76 -10.92 -13.47
N TYR A 168 -0.78 -11.32 -12.67
CA TYR A 168 0.59 -10.78 -12.75
C TYR A 168 1.40 -11.33 -13.93
N ALA A 169 1.05 -12.52 -14.45
CA ALA A 169 1.68 -13.10 -15.64
C ALA A 169 1.30 -12.37 -16.94
N ALA A 170 0.20 -11.64 -16.97
CA ALA A 170 -0.24 -10.86 -18.12
C ALA A 170 0.77 -9.74 -18.50
N ASP A 171 0.69 -9.21 -19.73
CA ASP A 171 1.52 -8.08 -20.16
C ASP A 171 1.17 -6.80 -19.35
N ILE A 172 -0.12 -6.64 -19.02
CA ILE A 172 -0.67 -5.50 -18.31
C ILE A 172 -1.50 -6.01 -17.12
N THR A 173 -1.27 -5.46 -15.92
CA THR A 173 -2.01 -5.82 -14.71
C THR A 173 -2.68 -4.57 -14.14
N TYR A 174 -4.01 -4.57 -14.05
CA TYR A 174 -4.79 -3.54 -13.36
C TYR A 174 -5.05 -3.96 -11.92
N GLY A 175 -4.98 -3.00 -10.99
CA GLY A 175 -5.28 -3.25 -9.59
C GLY A 175 -5.33 -1.97 -8.77
N THR A 176 -5.53 -2.11 -7.46
CA THR A 176 -5.46 -0.99 -6.52
C THR A 176 -4.10 -0.92 -5.86
N ASN A 177 -3.73 0.26 -5.38
CA ASN A 177 -2.52 0.46 -4.59
C ASN A 177 -2.45 -0.49 -3.38
N SER A 178 -3.59 -0.75 -2.73
CA SER A 178 -3.69 -1.68 -1.60
C SER A 178 -3.39 -3.12 -2.02
N GLU A 179 -4.03 -3.63 -3.09
CA GLU A 179 -3.78 -5.01 -3.55
C GLU A 179 -2.31 -5.21 -3.95
N PHE A 180 -1.75 -4.29 -4.76
CA PHE A 180 -0.34 -4.34 -5.15
C PHE A 180 0.61 -4.30 -3.94
N GLY A 181 0.35 -3.43 -2.97
CA GLY A 181 1.21 -3.30 -1.80
C GLY A 181 1.09 -4.48 -0.82
N PHE A 182 -0.11 -5.02 -0.60
CA PHE A 182 -0.29 -6.21 0.24
C PHE A 182 0.23 -7.48 -0.41
N ASP A 183 0.12 -7.61 -1.74
CA ASP A 183 0.75 -8.72 -2.47
C ASP A 183 2.28 -8.68 -2.32
N TYR A 184 2.88 -7.49 -2.43
CA TYR A 184 4.30 -7.32 -2.14
C TYR A 184 4.66 -7.74 -0.71
N LEU A 185 3.88 -7.32 0.30
CA LEU A 185 4.14 -7.72 1.68
C LEU A 185 3.98 -9.24 1.88
N ARG A 186 2.97 -9.86 1.25
CA ARG A 186 2.74 -11.31 1.30
C ARG A 186 3.85 -12.11 0.60
N ASP A 187 4.31 -11.66 -0.56
CA ASP A 187 5.42 -12.31 -1.27
C ASP A 187 6.70 -12.34 -0.42
N ASN A 188 6.95 -11.30 0.36
CA ASN A 188 8.10 -11.23 1.27
C ASN A 188 7.92 -12.05 2.56
N MET A 189 6.74 -12.66 2.76
CA MET A 189 6.47 -13.64 3.82
C MET A 189 6.20 -15.05 3.25
N ALA A 190 6.22 -15.22 1.92
CA ALA A 190 5.88 -16.49 1.28
C ALA A 190 6.93 -17.56 1.65
N PRO A 191 6.52 -18.76 2.10
CA PRO A 191 7.44 -19.82 2.52
C PRO A 191 8.19 -20.47 1.34
N SER A 192 7.68 -20.31 0.12
CA SER A 192 8.22 -20.87 -1.11
C SER A 192 8.20 -19.85 -2.25
N LEU A 193 9.00 -20.10 -3.28
CA LEU A 193 9.08 -19.22 -4.45
C LEU A 193 7.82 -19.33 -5.31
N GLU A 194 7.20 -20.51 -5.33
CA GLU A 194 5.96 -20.79 -6.06
C GLU A 194 4.74 -20.05 -5.49
N GLU A 195 4.78 -19.65 -4.21
CA GLU A 195 3.69 -18.90 -3.57
C GLU A 195 3.80 -17.38 -3.80
N LYS A 196 4.92 -16.89 -4.36
CA LYS A 196 5.07 -15.48 -4.71
C LYS A 196 4.27 -15.13 -5.96
N VAL A 197 3.36 -14.17 -5.85
CA VAL A 197 2.45 -13.82 -6.95
C VAL A 197 2.99 -12.73 -7.86
N GLN A 198 3.79 -11.79 -7.33
CA GLN A 198 4.34 -10.69 -8.11
C GLN A 198 5.60 -11.10 -8.89
N ARG A 199 5.89 -10.28 -9.91
CA ARG A 199 7.13 -10.32 -10.69
C ARG A 199 7.95 -9.05 -10.44
N SER A 200 8.78 -8.64 -11.42
CA SER A 200 9.55 -7.40 -11.38
C SER A 200 8.69 -6.13 -11.33
N HIS A 201 9.16 -5.12 -10.61
CA HIS A 201 8.57 -3.78 -10.53
C HIS A 201 9.15 -2.87 -11.64
N THR A 202 8.74 -3.08 -12.91
CA THR A 202 9.35 -2.35 -14.04
C THR A 202 8.70 -0.98 -14.29
N PHE A 203 7.39 -0.96 -14.56
CA PHE A 203 6.66 0.28 -14.84
C PHE A 203 5.32 0.29 -14.10
N ALA A 204 5.10 1.35 -13.31
CA ALA A 204 3.81 1.64 -12.70
C ALA A 204 3.24 2.94 -13.26
N MET A 205 1.98 2.89 -13.70
CA MET A 205 1.18 4.05 -14.04
C MET A 205 0.07 4.21 -12.99
N VAL A 206 0.14 5.29 -12.22
CA VAL A 206 -0.81 5.57 -11.13
C VAL A 206 -1.88 6.54 -11.61
N ASP A 207 -3.13 6.09 -11.70
CA ASP A 207 -4.28 6.97 -11.91
C ASP A 207 -4.69 7.65 -10.59
N GLU A 208 -5.17 8.89 -10.69
CA GLU A 208 -5.39 9.80 -9.56
C GLU A 208 -4.18 9.81 -8.59
N VAL A 209 -3.00 10.05 -9.15
CA VAL A 209 -1.71 10.00 -8.43
C VAL A 209 -1.66 10.89 -7.19
N ASP A 210 -2.37 12.01 -7.19
CA ASP A 210 -2.50 12.90 -6.04
C ASP A 210 -3.33 12.31 -4.91
N ASN A 211 -4.30 11.45 -5.21
CA ASN A 211 -4.98 10.71 -4.17
C ASN A 211 -4.06 9.64 -3.57
N ILE A 212 -3.48 8.79 -4.43
CA ILE A 212 -2.75 7.59 -3.98
C ILE A 212 -1.43 7.98 -3.30
N LEU A 213 -0.64 8.86 -3.92
CA LEU A 213 0.71 9.18 -3.45
C LEU A 213 0.77 10.34 -2.44
N ILE A 214 -0.35 11.05 -2.19
CA ILE A 214 -0.44 12.17 -1.24
C ILE A 214 -1.52 11.91 -0.18
N ASP A 215 -2.78 11.70 -0.56
CA ASP A 215 -3.88 11.56 0.42
C ASP A 215 -3.82 10.24 1.18
N GLU A 216 -3.61 9.13 0.48
CA GLU A 216 -3.56 7.78 1.07
C GLU A 216 -2.19 7.44 1.64
N ALA A 217 -1.14 8.09 1.15
CA ALA A 217 0.24 7.98 1.64
C ALA A 217 0.46 8.56 3.05
N ARG A 218 -0.62 8.82 3.81
CA ARG A 218 -0.60 9.21 5.23
C ARG A 218 -0.43 8.02 6.16
N THR A 219 -0.92 6.85 5.75
CA THR A 219 -0.89 5.62 6.56
C THR A 219 -0.10 4.54 5.83
N PRO A 220 0.84 3.84 6.49
CA PRO A 220 1.53 2.71 5.89
C PRO A 220 0.58 1.52 5.70
N LEU A 221 0.96 0.60 4.83
CA LEU A 221 0.38 -0.73 4.74
C LEU A 221 1.00 -1.61 5.82
N ILE A 222 0.17 -2.29 6.59
CA ILE A 222 0.59 -3.13 7.71
C ILE A 222 -0.16 -4.46 7.64
N ILE A 223 0.58 -5.57 7.69
CA ILE A 223 0.03 -6.89 7.99
C ILE A 223 0.33 -7.18 9.46
N SER A 224 -0.73 -7.42 10.23
CA SER A 224 -0.61 -7.78 11.64
C SER A 224 -0.91 -9.27 11.85
N GLY A 225 -0.16 -9.90 12.75
CA GLY A 225 -0.19 -11.33 13.04
C GLY A 225 -0.79 -11.67 14.39
N ALA A 226 -0.94 -12.97 14.63
CA ALA A 226 -1.35 -13.47 15.93
C ALA A 226 -0.31 -13.09 17.02
N PRO A 227 -0.77 -12.66 18.19
CA PRO A 227 0.07 -12.22 19.29
C PRO A 227 1.06 -13.26 19.82
N GLU A 228 2.15 -12.77 20.42
CA GLU A 228 2.90 -13.48 21.45
C GLU A 228 2.29 -13.24 22.84
N GLN A 229 2.49 -14.20 23.76
CA GLN A 229 1.89 -14.22 25.10
C GLN A 229 2.49 -13.14 26.03
N ALA A 230 2.10 -11.86 25.86
CA ALA A 230 2.61 -10.73 26.66
C ALA A 230 1.75 -10.37 27.90
N ALA A 231 0.72 -11.15 28.23
CA ALA A 231 -0.25 -10.79 29.28
C ALA A 231 0.37 -10.56 30.67
N GLU A 232 1.49 -11.23 31.01
CA GLU A 232 2.13 -11.11 32.33
C GLU A 232 2.83 -9.75 32.55
N LEU A 233 3.39 -9.16 31.49
CA LEU A 233 4.06 -7.85 31.55
C LEU A 233 3.06 -6.75 31.89
N TYR A 234 1.92 -6.70 31.19
CA TYR A 234 0.85 -5.74 31.46
C TYR A 234 0.35 -5.81 32.91
N VAL A 235 0.17 -7.00 33.47
CA VAL A 235 -0.20 -7.18 34.88
C VAL A 235 0.88 -6.63 35.82
N THR A 236 2.15 -6.81 35.47
CA THR A 236 3.29 -6.35 36.27
C THR A 236 3.39 -4.83 36.27
N PHE A 237 3.22 -4.18 35.11
CA PHE A 237 3.22 -2.72 34.99
C PHE A 237 1.99 -2.07 35.61
N ALA A 238 0.81 -2.69 35.54
CA ALA A 238 -0.38 -2.21 36.26
C ALA A 238 -0.17 -2.20 37.78
N LYS A 239 0.56 -3.19 38.33
CA LYS A 239 0.96 -3.19 39.75
C LYS A 239 1.96 -2.08 40.05
N LEU A 240 2.96 -1.88 39.19
CA LEU A 240 3.97 -0.83 39.33
C LEU A 240 3.33 0.56 39.32
N ALA A 241 2.45 0.85 38.35
CA ALA A 241 1.79 2.15 38.21
C ALA A 241 1.04 2.59 39.49
N ARG A 242 0.39 1.65 40.18
CA ARG A 242 -0.29 1.91 41.48
C ARG A 242 0.66 2.30 42.61
N THR A 243 1.94 1.98 42.51
CA THR A 243 2.95 2.31 43.54
C THR A 243 3.61 3.67 43.31
N LEU A 244 3.50 4.22 42.09
CA LEU A 244 4.12 5.50 41.72
C LEU A 244 3.20 6.67 42.09
N LYS A 245 3.80 7.76 42.57
CA LYS A 245 3.09 8.97 43.00
C LYS A 245 3.04 10.04 41.91
N ALA A 246 1.84 10.48 41.56
CA ALA A 246 1.63 11.61 40.66
C ALA A 246 1.94 12.97 41.34
N GLY A 247 2.46 13.92 40.57
CA GLY A 247 2.62 15.32 40.99
C GLY A 247 2.53 16.30 39.80
N LYS A 248 2.78 17.59 40.07
CA LYS A 248 2.80 18.65 39.04
C LYS A 248 3.97 19.59 39.26
N THR A 249 4.69 19.91 38.19
CA THR A 249 5.69 20.99 38.20
C THR A 249 4.99 22.36 38.28
N PRO A 250 5.41 23.30 39.16
CA PRO A 250 4.80 24.63 39.26
C PRO A 250 4.93 25.47 37.96
N GLU A 251 3.83 26.07 37.50
CA GLU A 251 3.81 26.93 36.31
C GLU A 251 4.52 28.28 36.56
N GLY A 252 5.36 28.73 35.62
CA GLY A 252 6.03 30.05 35.67
C GLY A 252 7.45 30.07 36.28
N MET A 253 8.08 28.92 36.50
CA MET A 253 9.44 28.83 37.05
C MET A 253 10.51 29.34 36.06
N ASP A 254 11.45 30.17 36.54
CA ASP A 254 12.54 30.77 35.76
C ASP A 254 13.41 29.68 35.09
N PRO A 255 13.74 29.78 33.78
CA PRO A 255 14.50 28.76 33.04
C PRO A 255 15.83 28.33 33.68
N ARG A 256 16.42 29.17 34.54
CA ARG A 256 17.66 28.85 35.28
C ARG A 256 17.42 27.96 36.51
N MET A 257 16.25 28.05 37.14
CA MET A 257 15.88 27.23 38.30
C MET A 257 15.29 25.86 37.92
N LYS A 258 14.85 25.69 36.67
CA LYS A 258 14.38 24.40 36.14
C LYS A 258 15.46 23.31 36.11
N LYS A 259 16.74 23.68 35.97
CA LYS A 259 17.85 22.71 35.95
C LYS A 259 18.16 22.09 37.31
N ASP A 260 17.85 22.78 38.39
CA ASP A 260 18.11 22.34 39.78
C ASP A 260 16.82 21.87 40.49
N PHE A 261 15.71 21.75 39.76
CA PHE A 261 14.44 21.30 40.32
C PHE A 261 14.41 19.77 40.42
N VAL A 262 14.49 19.26 41.65
CA VAL A 262 14.30 17.84 41.94
C VAL A 262 12.80 17.61 42.19
N ALA A 263 12.14 16.90 41.27
CA ALA A 263 10.74 16.53 41.44
C ALA A 263 10.56 15.60 42.64
N GLU A 264 9.67 15.94 43.58
CA GLU A 264 9.29 15.07 44.72
C GLU A 264 8.22 14.01 44.37
N PHE A 265 7.92 13.87 43.08
CA PHE A 265 6.91 12.97 42.53
C PHE A 265 7.52 12.06 41.47
N ASP A 266 6.87 10.92 41.22
CA ASP A 266 7.37 9.87 40.34
C ASP A 266 6.98 10.10 38.87
N TYR A 267 5.85 10.75 38.62
CA TYR A 267 5.43 11.14 37.28
C TYR A 267 4.46 12.34 37.33
N GLU A 268 4.33 13.04 36.22
CA GLU A 268 3.32 14.09 35.99
C GLU A 268 2.47 13.75 34.77
N PHE A 269 1.22 14.23 34.76
CA PHE A 269 0.31 14.00 33.64
C PHE A 269 -0.45 15.28 33.28
N GLU A 270 -0.75 15.45 31.99
CA GLU A 270 -1.48 16.58 31.44
C GLU A 270 -2.80 16.10 30.81
N GLU A 271 -3.92 16.55 31.38
CA GLU A 271 -5.26 16.09 30.98
C GLU A 271 -5.65 16.55 29.57
N LYS A 272 -5.25 17.76 29.16
CA LYS A 272 -5.64 18.35 27.86
C LYS A 272 -5.06 17.59 26.66
N HIS A 273 -3.81 17.14 26.78
CA HIS A 273 -3.10 16.42 25.72
C HIS A 273 -3.07 14.90 25.96
N LYS A 274 -3.66 14.42 27.07
CA LYS A 274 -3.63 13.02 27.53
C LYS A 274 -2.20 12.43 27.53
N THR A 275 -1.23 13.21 27.99
CA THR A 275 0.20 12.83 28.04
C THR A 275 0.67 12.57 29.47
N VAL A 276 1.65 11.68 29.62
CA VAL A 276 2.30 11.36 30.88
C VAL A 276 3.82 11.47 30.72
N SER A 277 4.48 12.09 31.69
CA SER A 277 5.94 12.24 31.75
C SER A 277 6.45 11.65 33.05
N VAL A 278 7.42 10.72 32.98
CA VAL A 278 8.02 10.07 34.15
C VAL A 278 9.21 10.89 34.63
N SER A 279 9.35 11.10 35.94
CA SER A 279 10.50 11.80 36.52
C SER A 279 11.70 10.87 36.71
N GLU A 280 12.90 11.41 36.95
CA GLU A 280 14.08 10.59 37.28
C GLU A 280 13.86 9.68 38.51
N GLN A 281 13.09 10.13 39.50
CA GLN A 281 12.73 9.31 40.66
C GLN A 281 11.77 8.17 40.29
N GLY A 282 10.83 8.42 39.38
CA GLY A 282 9.92 7.39 38.86
C GLY A 282 10.67 6.33 38.07
N VAL A 283 11.65 6.73 37.25
CA VAL A 283 12.52 5.82 36.50
C VAL A 283 13.32 4.93 37.45
N ALA A 284 14.00 5.49 38.45
CA ALA A 284 14.79 4.71 39.41
C ALA A 284 13.93 3.72 40.22
N LYS A 285 12.67 4.08 40.54
CA LYS A 285 11.72 3.17 41.19
C LYS A 285 11.26 2.05 40.26
N ALA A 286 11.01 2.37 38.99
CA ALA A 286 10.64 1.38 37.98
C ALA A 286 11.79 0.37 37.75
N GLU A 287 13.03 0.85 37.58
CA GLU A 287 14.23 0.03 37.42
C GLU A 287 14.42 -0.94 38.60
N LYS A 288 14.29 -0.43 39.83
CA LYS A 288 14.38 -1.24 41.05
C LYS A 288 13.26 -2.28 41.16
N PHE A 289 12.05 -1.95 40.72
CA PHE A 289 10.91 -2.87 40.75
C PHE A 289 11.07 -4.00 39.72
N LEU A 290 11.54 -3.64 38.53
CA LEU A 290 11.78 -4.56 37.42
C LEU A 290 13.09 -5.34 37.53
N LYS A 291 13.99 -4.92 38.45
CA LYS A 291 15.35 -5.46 38.65
C LYS A 291 16.22 -5.33 37.40
N ILE A 292 16.13 -4.19 36.73
CA ILE A 292 16.93 -3.84 35.55
C ILE A 292 17.83 -2.66 35.88
N ASP A 293 18.99 -2.59 35.23
CA ASP A 293 19.98 -1.53 35.50
C ASP A 293 19.61 -0.19 34.84
N ASN A 294 19.05 -0.23 33.63
CA ASN A 294 18.66 0.96 32.89
C ASN A 294 17.40 0.72 32.04
N LEU A 295 16.32 1.43 32.36
CA LEU A 295 15.04 1.35 31.65
C LEU A 295 15.12 1.89 30.21
N TYR A 296 16.06 2.80 29.92
CA TYR A 296 16.22 3.44 28.61
C TYR A 296 17.32 2.82 27.73
N SER A 297 17.85 1.67 28.14
CA SER A 297 18.72 0.86 27.28
C SER A 297 17.95 0.34 26.06
N ALA A 298 18.66 0.07 24.96
CA ALA A 298 18.04 -0.39 23.70
C ALA A 298 17.25 -1.69 23.87
N GLU A 299 17.74 -2.60 24.72
CA GLU A 299 17.12 -3.89 25.04
C GLU A 299 15.80 -3.76 25.84
N ASN A 300 15.66 -2.68 26.61
CA ASN A 300 14.49 -2.44 27.48
C ASN A 300 13.48 -1.46 26.86
N GLY A 301 13.61 -1.10 25.58
CA GLY A 301 12.77 -0.10 24.93
C GLY A 301 11.26 -0.40 25.03
N HIS A 302 10.88 -1.68 24.93
CA HIS A 302 9.48 -2.12 25.06
C HIS A 302 8.88 -1.86 26.46
N LEU A 303 9.70 -1.93 27.52
CA LEU A 303 9.27 -1.71 28.92
C LEU A 303 8.85 -0.25 29.18
N VAL A 304 9.46 0.70 28.46
CA VAL A 304 9.14 2.13 28.59
C VAL A 304 7.69 2.40 28.18
N ASN A 305 7.25 1.84 27.05
CA ASN A 305 5.88 2.01 26.59
C ASN A 305 4.89 1.38 27.57
N HIS A 306 5.15 0.15 28.03
CA HIS A 306 4.30 -0.52 29.02
C HIS A 306 4.15 0.31 30.31
N LEU A 307 5.23 0.94 30.79
CA LEU A 307 5.16 1.86 31.92
C LEU A 307 4.28 3.08 31.63
N GLN A 308 4.45 3.70 30.46
CA GLN A 308 3.66 4.87 30.08
C GLN A 308 2.19 4.55 29.91
N GLN A 309 1.85 3.45 29.25
CA GLN A 309 0.46 3.05 29.05
C GLN A 309 -0.20 2.66 30.37
N ALA A 310 0.53 1.99 31.27
CA ALA A 310 0.04 1.70 32.62
C ALA A 310 -0.22 2.99 33.43
N LEU A 311 0.67 3.98 33.34
CA LEU A 311 0.48 5.28 34.01
C LEU A 311 -0.66 6.10 33.37
N LYS A 312 -0.77 6.11 32.04
CA LYS A 312 -1.90 6.74 31.32
C LYS A 312 -3.22 6.10 31.74
N ALA A 313 -3.29 4.77 31.71
CA ALA A 313 -4.45 4.00 32.13
C ALA A 313 -4.83 4.33 33.59
N GLU A 314 -3.85 4.40 34.50
CA GLU A 314 -4.11 4.69 35.92
C GLU A 314 -4.61 6.12 36.14
N SER A 315 -3.98 7.12 35.52
CA SER A 315 -4.18 8.54 35.88
C SER A 315 -5.14 9.32 34.99
N LEU A 316 -5.22 8.99 33.70
CA LEU A 316 -5.97 9.76 32.71
C LEU A 316 -7.31 9.14 32.32
N TYR A 317 -7.43 7.80 32.40
CA TYR A 317 -8.64 7.09 32.00
C TYR A 317 -9.40 6.59 33.22
N LYS A 318 -10.65 7.04 33.37
CA LYS A 318 -11.51 6.78 34.52
C LYS A 318 -12.65 5.85 34.14
N ARG A 319 -12.82 4.83 34.98
CA ARG A 319 -13.98 3.95 34.93
C ARG A 319 -15.28 4.74 35.13
N ASP A 320 -16.31 4.35 34.39
CA ASP A 320 -17.64 4.94 34.31
C ASP A 320 -17.67 6.38 33.74
N VAL A 321 -16.56 6.87 33.19
CA VAL A 321 -16.45 8.14 32.46
C VAL A 321 -15.93 7.89 31.05
N ASP A 322 -14.74 7.30 30.94
CA ASP A 322 -14.07 7.04 29.66
C ASP A 322 -14.34 5.60 29.16
N TYR A 323 -14.52 4.65 30.08
CA TYR A 323 -14.89 3.25 29.79
C TYR A 323 -15.81 2.67 30.86
N ALA A 324 -16.57 1.64 30.49
CA ALA A 324 -17.23 0.73 31.42
C ALA A 324 -16.61 -0.67 31.32
N VAL A 325 -16.71 -1.46 32.39
CA VAL A 325 -16.40 -2.89 32.36
C VAL A 325 -17.71 -3.66 32.37
N VAL A 326 -18.05 -4.30 31.25
CA VAL A 326 -19.30 -5.05 31.05
C VAL A 326 -18.94 -6.48 30.62
N ASP A 327 -19.54 -7.48 31.28
CA ASP A 327 -19.29 -8.91 31.03
C ASP A 327 -17.81 -9.32 31.04
N GLY A 328 -17.01 -8.65 31.88
CA GLY A 328 -15.57 -8.89 31.95
C GLY A 328 -14.81 -8.44 30.71
N ASN A 329 -15.29 -7.41 30.00
CA ASN A 329 -14.60 -6.73 28.91
C ASN A 329 -14.62 -5.21 29.15
N VAL A 330 -13.55 -4.52 28.75
CA VAL A 330 -13.49 -3.05 28.76
C VAL A 330 -14.18 -2.52 27.51
N GLN A 331 -15.16 -1.62 27.67
CA GLN A 331 -15.90 -0.99 26.57
C GLN A 331 -15.82 0.53 26.69
N ILE A 332 -15.48 1.19 25.58
CA ILE A 332 -15.30 2.64 25.51
C ILE A 332 -16.64 3.35 25.63
N ILE A 333 -16.70 4.42 26.42
CA ILE A 333 -17.86 5.32 26.51
C ILE A 333 -17.56 6.56 25.66
N ASP A 334 -18.50 6.96 24.83
CA ASP A 334 -18.45 8.23 24.12
C ASP A 334 -18.60 9.41 25.10
N GLU A 335 -17.58 10.27 25.18
CA GLU A 335 -17.52 11.44 26.08
C GLU A 335 -18.71 12.42 25.88
N PHE A 336 -19.31 12.48 24.70
CA PHE A 336 -20.42 13.40 24.40
C PHE A 336 -21.80 12.79 24.61
N THR A 337 -21.97 11.51 24.24
CA THR A 337 -23.29 10.86 24.26
C THR A 337 -23.51 9.95 25.46
N GLY A 338 -22.44 9.60 26.20
CA GLY A 338 -22.48 8.62 27.29
C GLY A 338 -22.84 7.21 26.84
N ARG A 339 -22.81 6.93 25.53
CA ARG A 339 -23.14 5.62 24.98
C ARG A 339 -21.90 4.73 24.93
N ILE A 340 -22.14 3.46 25.18
CA ILE A 340 -21.15 2.40 25.02
C ILE A 340 -20.90 2.19 23.52
N LEU A 341 -19.63 2.25 23.12
CA LEU A 341 -19.17 2.00 21.76
C LEU A 341 -18.67 0.55 21.66
N GLU A 342 -19.55 -0.36 21.28
CA GLU A 342 -19.22 -1.77 21.09
C GLU A 342 -18.20 -1.97 19.94
N GLY A 343 -17.23 -2.86 20.15
CA GLY A 343 -16.20 -3.21 19.16
C GLY A 343 -15.05 -2.20 19.00
N ARG A 344 -15.02 -1.10 19.77
CA ARG A 344 -13.93 -0.12 19.73
C ARG A 344 -12.88 -0.36 20.81
N ARG A 345 -11.62 -0.13 20.44
CA ARG A 345 -10.45 -0.27 21.31
C ARG A 345 -9.52 0.93 21.22
N TRP A 346 -8.72 1.12 22.27
CA TRP A 346 -7.57 2.01 22.23
C TRP A 346 -6.36 1.24 21.70
N SER A 347 -5.57 1.88 20.85
CA SER A 347 -4.34 1.31 20.28
C SER A 347 -3.15 1.44 21.24
N GLU A 348 -1.97 0.93 20.83
CA GLU A 348 -0.67 1.13 21.50
C GLU A 348 -0.63 0.60 22.94
N GLY A 349 -1.19 -0.57 23.21
CA GLY A 349 -1.18 -1.21 24.54
C GLY A 349 -2.06 -0.53 25.59
N LEU A 350 -2.72 0.59 25.28
CA LEU A 350 -3.51 1.33 26.25
C LEU A 350 -4.76 0.56 26.68
N HIS A 351 -5.43 -0.13 25.75
CA HIS A 351 -6.62 -0.92 26.09
C HIS A 351 -6.23 -2.09 27.00
N GLN A 352 -5.11 -2.75 26.72
CA GLN A 352 -4.53 -3.82 27.51
C GLN A 352 -4.06 -3.34 28.88
N ALA A 353 -3.48 -2.14 28.96
CA ALA A 353 -3.13 -1.51 30.22
C ALA A 353 -4.36 -1.20 31.08
N ILE A 354 -5.48 -0.79 30.47
CA ILE A 354 -6.77 -0.60 31.17
C ILE A 354 -7.37 -1.94 31.59
N GLU A 355 -7.33 -2.97 30.73
CA GLU A 355 -7.75 -4.32 31.08
C GLU A 355 -6.94 -4.86 32.27
N ALA A 356 -5.62 -4.69 32.26
CA ALA A 356 -4.72 -5.05 33.35
C ALA A 356 -4.98 -4.23 34.64
N LYS A 357 -5.24 -2.92 34.51
CA LYS A 357 -5.62 -2.03 35.62
C LYS A 357 -6.89 -2.52 36.30
N GLU A 358 -7.90 -2.94 35.54
CA GLU A 358 -9.18 -3.41 36.08
C GLU A 358 -9.17 -4.89 36.48
N GLY A 359 -8.08 -5.62 36.21
CA GLY A 359 -7.98 -7.06 36.48
C GLY A 359 -8.85 -7.91 35.56
N VAL A 360 -9.12 -7.40 34.37
CA VAL A 360 -9.89 -8.06 33.30
C VAL A 360 -8.95 -8.96 32.48
N ARG A 361 -9.50 -9.97 31.78
CA ARG A 361 -8.72 -10.80 30.85
C ARG A 361 -8.13 -9.90 29.77
N ILE A 362 -6.80 -9.79 29.77
CA ILE A 362 -6.07 -9.00 28.77
C ILE A 362 -6.22 -9.69 27.43
N GLN A 363 -6.68 -8.92 26.44
CA GLN A 363 -6.75 -9.39 25.08
C GLN A 363 -5.44 -9.06 24.38
N GLU A 364 -4.86 -10.09 23.79
CA GLU A 364 -3.51 -10.04 23.24
C GLU A 364 -3.40 -9.03 22.07
N GLU A 365 -2.23 -8.43 21.89
CA GLU A 365 -1.97 -7.43 20.86
C GLU A 365 -1.59 -8.06 19.52
N ASN A 366 -2.14 -7.52 18.44
CA ASN A 366 -1.69 -7.90 17.11
C ASN A 366 -0.30 -7.27 16.87
N GLN A 367 0.68 -8.09 16.52
CA GLN A 367 2.05 -7.65 16.23
C GLN A 367 2.20 -7.33 14.73
N THR A 368 3.03 -6.36 14.37
CA THR A 368 3.38 -6.06 12.97
C THR A 368 4.24 -7.19 12.39
N LEU A 369 3.76 -7.90 11.38
CA LEU A 369 4.53 -8.92 10.65
C LEU A 369 5.26 -8.35 9.43
N ALA A 370 4.63 -7.41 8.75
CA ALA A 370 5.19 -6.75 7.60
C ALA A 370 4.57 -5.36 7.46
N THR A 371 5.38 -4.39 7.04
CA THR A 371 4.93 -3.01 6.85
C THR A 371 5.67 -2.38 5.70
N ILE A 372 5.03 -1.49 4.94
CA ILE A 372 5.66 -0.62 3.94
C ILE A 372 4.81 0.64 3.74
N THR A 373 5.45 1.80 3.57
CA THR A 373 4.73 3.00 3.13
C THR A 373 4.48 2.97 1.63
N TYR A 374 3.38 3.58 1.16
CA TYR A 374 3.15 3.74 -0.29
C TYR A 374 4.32 4.42 -0.98
N GLN A 375 4.92 5.41 -0.33
CA GLN A 375 6.12 6.10 -0.79
C GLN A 375 7.23 5.12 -1.17
N ASN A 376 7.61 4.25 -0.23
CA ASN A 376 8.70 3.30 -0.45
C ASN A 376 8.30 2.15 -1.37
N TYR A 377 7.04 1.73 -1.36
CA TYR A 377 6.53 0.75 -2.32
C TYR A 377 6.66 1.24 -3.76
N PHE A 378 6.16 2.44 -4.07
CA PHE A 378 6.24 2.98 -5.43
C PHE A 378 7.66 3.36 -5.86
N ARG A 379 8.58 3.60 -4.91
CA ARG A 379 10.01 3.77 -5.19
C ARG A 379 10.73 2.48 -5.60
N LEU A 380 10.09 1.32 -5.50
CA LEU A 380 10.63 0.05 -6.01
C LEU A 380 10.59 -0.03 -7.53
N TYR A 381 9.73 0.75 -8.19
CA TYR A 381 9.57 0.69 -9.64
C TYR A 381 10.72 1.39 -10.37
N ASP A 382 11.26 0.75 -11.41
CA ASP A 382 12.31 1.35 -12.27
C ASP A 382 11.82 2.64 -12.93
N LYS A 383 10.55 2.64 -13.34
CA LYS A 383 9.86 3.80 -13.90
C LYS A 383 8.48 3.96 -13.26
N LEU A 384 8.23 5.14 -12.72
CA LEU A 384 6.95 5.53 -12.12
C LEU A 384 6.37 6.70 -12.91
N ALA A 385 5.08 6.64 -13.20
CA ALA A 385 4.34 7.72 -13.84
C ALA A 385 2.96 7.85 -13.21
N GLY A 386 2.30 8.98 -13.42
CA GLY A 386 0.95 9.15 -12.91
C GLY A 386 0.13 10.18 -13.66
N MET A 387 -1.18 10.13 -13.50
CA MET A 387 -2.08 11.12 -14.08
C MET A 387 -3.09 11.59 -13.04
N THR A 388 -3.47 12.87 -13.14
CA THR A 388 -4.50 13.46 -12.29
C THR A 388 -4.97 14.77 -12.91
N GLY A 389 -6.10 15.30 -12.42
CA GLY A 389 -6.54 16.65 -12.80
C GLY A 389 -5.90 17.77 -12.01
N THR A 390 -5.15 17.46 -10.94
CA THR A 390 -4.74 18.45 -9.95
C THR A 390 -3.42 18.11 -9.25
N ALA A 391 -2.29 18.06 -9.96
CA ALA A 391 -0.96 17.71 -9.39
C ALA A 391 -0.06 18.93 -9.12
N MET A 392 -0.26 20.05 -9.80
CA MET A 392 0.68 21.17 -9.85
C MET A 392 0.88 21.83 -8.48
N THR A 393 -0.13 21.77 -7.59
CA THR A 393 0.00 22.27 -6.21
C THR A 393 1.04 21.48 -5.42
N GLU A 394 1.15 20.18 -5.66
CA GLU A 394 2.04 19.25 -4.95
C GLU A 394 3.31 18.91 -5.73
N ALA A 395 3.60 19.61 -6.84
CA ALA A 395 4.74 19.31 -7.71
C ALA A 395 6.09 19.26 -6.95
N THR A 396 6.23 20.08 -5.90
CA THR A 396 7.43 20.07 -5.05
C THR A 396 7.52 18.80 -4.20
N GLU A 397 6.40 18.28 -3.70
CA GLU A 397 6.36 17.03 -2.92
C GLU A 397 6.66 15.83 -3.83
N PHE A 398 6.01 15.76 -5.00
CA PHE A 398 6.27 14.73 -6.02
C PHE A 398 7.74 14.66 -6.42
N MET A 399 8.37 15.81 -6.69
CA MET A 399 9.79 15.87 -7.03
C MET A 399 10.71 15.50 -5.86
N LYS A 400 10.36 15.85 -4.62
CA LYS A 400 11.22 15.54 -3.46
C LYS A 400 11.19 14.06 -3.12
N ILE A 401 10.00 13.47 -3.04
CA ILE A 401 9.76 12.10 -2.57
C ILE A 401 9.98 11.10 -3.70
N TYR A 402 9.31 11.30 -4.84
CA TYR A 402 9.22 10.30 -5.92
C TYR A 402 10.09 10.63 -7.14
N LYS A 403 10.72 11.81 -7.18
CA LYS A 403 11.46 12.31 -8.36
C LYS A 403 10.58 12.45 -9.62
N LEU A 404 9.28 12.69 -9.42
CA LEU A 404 8.30 12.84 -10.51
C LEU A 404 8.07 14.31 -10.86
N GLU A 405 8.38 14.68 -12.11
CA GLU A 405 8.06 16.00 -12.65
C GLU A 405 6.57 16.09 -12.97
N VAL A 406 5.94 17.25 -12.75
CA VAL A 406 4.53 17.49 -13.12
C VAL A 406 4.49 18.29 -14.40
N VAL A 407 3.79 17.77 -15.41
CA VAL A 407 3.60 18.41 -16.71
C VAL A 407 2.14 18.81 -16.86
N GLU A 408 1.88 20.11 -16.95
CA GLU A 408 0.54 20.65 -17.23
C GLU A 408 0.18 20.43 -18.70
N ILE A 409 -0.83 19.61 -18.95
CA ILE A 409 -1.31 19.31 -20.31
C ILE A 409 -2.44 20.30 -20.65
N PRO A 410 -2.38 20.99 -21.80
CA PRO A 410 -3.46 21.88 -22.22
C PRO A 410 -4.76 21.10 -22.45
N THR A 411 -5.90 21.76 -22.22
CA THR A 411 -7.21 21.16 -22.50
C THR A 411 -7.47 21.10 -24.00
N ASN A 412 -8.20 20.07 -24.46
CA ASN A 412 -8.58 19.95 -25.87
C ASN A 412 -9.47 21.11 -26.34
N ARG A 413 -10.35 21.57 -25.44
CA ARG A 413 -11.24 22.73 -25.65
C ARG A 413 -11.06 23.76 -24.53
N PRO A 414 -11.29 25.06 -24.80
CA PRO A 414 -11.18 26.11 -23.77
C PRO A 414 -12.17 25.87 -22.62
N MET A 415 -11.72 26.06 -21.38
CA MET A 415 -12.60 25.95 -20.20
C MET A 415 -13.40 27.24 -20.01
N VAL A 416 -14.73 27.11 -19.90
CA VAL A 416 -15.69 28.23 -19.83
C VAL A 416 -16.59 28.20 -18.58
N ARG A 417 -16.28 27.35 -17.60
CA ARG A 417 -17.04 27.23 -16.35
C ARG A 417 -17.01 28.53 -15.54
N ASP A 418 -18.17 28.93 -15.02
CA ASP A 418 -18.32 30.06 -14.09
C ASP A 418 -18.03 29.62 -12.65
N ASP A 419 -16.82 29.89 -12.16
CA ASP A 419 -16.42 29.65 -10.77
C ASP A 419 -16.71 30.88 -9.90
N ARG A 420 -17.83 30.84 -9.17
CA ARG A 420 -18.28 31.94 -8.31
C ARG A 420 -17.52 31.99 -6.98
N ASN A 421 -17.49 33.17 -6.38
CA ASN A 421 -16.93 33.37 -5.04
C ASN A 421 -17.76 32.63 -3.97
N ASP A 422 -17.07 32.28 -2.88
CA ASP A 422 -17.67 31.62 -1.73
C ASP A 422 -18.71 32.50 -1.05
N GLN A 423 -19.83 31.90 -0.64
CA GLN A 423 -20.80 32.52 0.25
C GLN A 423 -20.54 32.07 1.68
N ILE A 424 -20.37 33.01 2.59
CA ILE A 424 -20.03 32.72 3.98
C ILE A 424 -21.17 33.18 4.88
N PHE A 425 -21.66 32.25 5.70
CA PHE A 425 -22.75 32.43 6.66
C PHE A 425 -22.20 32.44 8.08
N LYS A 426 -22.97 33.02 9.00
CA LYS A 426 -22.59 33.04 10.42
C LYS A 426 -22.85 31.67 11.06
N THR A 427 -23.99 31.06 10.77
CA THR A 427 -24.37 29.75 11.32
C THR A 427 -24.45 28.66 10.25
N GLN A 428 -24.35 27.39 10.67
CA GLN A 428 -24.60 26.24 9.81
C GLN A 428 -26.04 26.20 9.31
N GLU A 429 -27.03 26.57 10.13
CA GLU A 429 -28.45 26.53 9.73
C GLU A 429 -28.74 27.53 8.60
N GLY A 430 -28.17 28.75 8.67
CA GLY A 430 -28.23 29.74 7.59
C GLY A 430 -27.64 29.20 6.28
N LYS A 431 -26.45 28.61 6.36
CA LYS A 431 -25.78 27.92 5.24
C LYS A 431 -26.67 26.83 4.62
N TRP A 432 -27.25 25.94 5.43
CA TRP A 432 -28.08 24.83 4.94
C TRP A 432 -29.35 25.30 4.25
N ASN A 433 -29.96 26.38 4.73
CA ASN A 433 -31.14 26.95 4.09
C ASN A 433 -30.78 27.59 2.74
N ALA A 434 -29.65 28.29 2.66
CA ALA A 434 -29.15 28.85 1.41
C ALA A 434 -28.79 27.76 0.37
N VAL A 435 -28.11 26.69 0.79
CA VAL A 435 -27.81 25.55 -0.09
C VAL A 435 -29.09 24.91 -0.61
N ALA A 436 -30.07 24.65 0.26
CA ALA A 436 -31.35 24.06 -0.15
C ALA A 436 -32.15 24.98 -1.09
N GLN A 437 -32.00 26.31 -0.95
CA GLN A 437 -32.61 27.30 -1.84
C GLN A 437 -31.94 27.29 -3.23
N GLU A 438 -30.62 27.34 -3.28
CA GLU A 438 -29.87 27.31 -4.55
C GLU A 438 -30.15 26.02 -5.34
N VAL A 439 -30.23 24.87 -4.65
CA VAL A 439 -30.60 23.58 -5.28
C VAL A 439 -32.03 23.65 -5.82
N ALA A 440 -32.97 24.24 -5.09
CA ALA A 440 -34.36 24.34 -5.52
C ALA A 440 -34.51 25.21 -6.78
N GLU A 441 -33.85 26.37 -6.81
CA GLU A 441 -33.88 27.28 -7.96
C GLU A 441 -33.27 26.65 -9.21
N ALA A 442 -32.12 25.99 -9.07
CA ALA A 442 -31.49 25.28 -10.18
C ALA A 442 -32.34 24.10 -10.67
N HIS A 443 -32.93 23.33 -9.75
CA HIS A 443 -33.82 22.21 -10.09
C HIS A 443 -35.10 22.68 -10.80
N GLU A 444 -35.72 23.78 -10.34
CA GLU A 444 -36.92 24.37 -10.97
C GLU A 444 -36.61 24.90 -12.38
N ALA A 445 -35.41 25.47 -12.59
CA ALA A 445 -34.92 25.82 -13.92
C ALA A 445 -34.61 24.60 -14.81
N GLY A 446 -34.55 23.39 -14.23
CA GLY A 446 -34.19 22.15 -14.93
C GLY A 446 -32.68 21.90 -15.04
N GLN A 447 -31.84 22.71 -14.40
CA GLN A 447 -30.40 22.55 -14.41
C GLN A 447 -29.98 21.36 -13.50
N PRO A 448 -29.10 20.45 -13.96
CA PRO A 448 -28.56 19.40 -13.10
C PRO A 448 -27.66 19.96 -11.99
N VAL A 449 -27.77 19.40 -10.79
CA VAL A 449 -27.04 19.84 -9.60
C VAL A 449 -26.30 18.69 -8.93
N LEU A 450 -25.01 18.88 -8.68
CA LEU A 450 -24.20 18.03 -7.82
C LEU A 450 -23.80 18.78 -6.55
N VAL A 451 -24.25 18.27 -5.40
CA VAL A 451 -23.93 18.82 -4.07
C VAL A 451 -22.84 17.97 -3.44
N GLY A 452 -21.66 18.54 -3.18
CA GLY A 452 -20.56 17.87 -2.50
C GLY A 452 -20.53 18.20 -1.02
N THR A 453 -20.61 17.18 -0.17
CA THR A 453 -20.52 17.28 1.30
C THR A 453 -19.24 16.62 1.81
N ILE A 454 -18.86 16.84 3.07
CA ILE A 454 -17.67 16.19 3.66
C ILE A 454 -18.00 14.95 4.49
N SER A 455 -19.26 14.79 4.93
CA SER A 455 -19.68 13.71 5.82
C SER A 455 -21.07 13.17 5.47
N VAL A 456 -21.28 11.88 5.77
CA VAL A 456 -22.56 11.20 5.51
C VAL A 456 -23.70 11.85 6.30
N GLU A 457 -23.41 12.34 7.51
CA GLU A 457 -24.40 13.02 8.34
C GLU A 457 -24.94 14.29 7.67
N VAL A 458 -24.05 15.09 7.07
CA VAL A 458 -24.43 16.31 6.33
C VAL A 458 -25.21 15.94 5.07
N SER A 459 -24.82 14.87 4.36
CA SER A 459 -25.58 14.35 3.21
C SER A 459 -27.01 13.98 3.59
N GLU A 460 -27.20 13.26 4.70
CA GLU A 460 -28.52 12.89 5.21
C GLU A 460 -29.33 14.09 5.70
N LEU A 461 -28.69 15.09 6.32
CA LEU A 461 -29.33 16.34 6.72
C LEU A 461 -29.89 17.10 5.51
N LEU A 462 -29.07 17.27 4.47
CA LEU A 462 -29.47 17.94 3.23
C LEU A 462 -30.56 17.15 2.50
N SER A 463 -30.43 15.81 2.43
CA SER A 463 -31.45 14.91 1.89
C SER A 463 -32.82 15.13 2.54
N ARG A 464 -32.87 15.22 3.88
CA ARG A 464 -34.12 15.54 4.61
C ARG A 464 -34.66 16.92 4.27
N LYS A 465 -33.81 17.95 4.15
CA LYS A 465 -34.23 19.32 3.78
C LYS A 465 -34.79 19.38 2.35
N LEU A 466 -34.15 18.71 1.39
CA LEU A 466 -34.63 18.64 0.00
C LEU A 466 -35.93 17.83 -0.12
N SER A 467 -36.04 16.71 0.62
CA SER A 467 -37.27 15.91 0.68
C SER A 467 -38.47 16.72 1.17
N LYS A 468 -38.28 17.57 2.20
CA LYS A 468 -39.33 18.47 2.70
C LYS A 468 -39.79 19.49 1.66
N ARG A 469 -38.94 19.83 0.69
CA ARG A 469 -39.26 20.71 -0.44
C ARG A 469 -39.82 19.95 -1.66
N GLY A 470 -39.97 18.62 -1.57
CA GLY A 470 -40.50 17.80 -2.67
C GLY A 470 -39.50 17.53 -3.80
N ILE A 471 -38.21 17.82 -3.60
CA ILE A 471 -37.18 17.64 -4.63
C ILE A 471 -36.67 16.20 -4.60
N LYS A 472 -36.85 15.48 -5.71
CA LYS A 472 -36.29 14.14 -5.89
C LYS A 472 -34.77 14.25 -6.06
N HIS A 473 -34.02 13.52 -5.26
CA HIS A 473 -32.56 13.53 -5.28
C HIS A 473 -32.00 12.15 -4.96
N THR A 474 -30.72 11.96 -5.26
CA THR A 474 -29.99 10.72 -4.96
C THR A 474 -28.79 11.03 -4.07
N VAL A 475 -28.52 10.17 -3.08
CA VAL A 475 -27.40 10.32 -2.14
C VAL A 475 -26.36 9.24 -2.40
N LEU A 476 -25.10 9.63 -2.49
CA LEU A 476 -23.94 8.76 -2.69
C LEU A 476 -23.02 8.88 -1.47
N ASN A 477 -22.68 7.74 -0.87
CA ASN A 477 -22.03 7.67 0.44
C ASN A 477 -20.63 7.04 0.40
N ALA A 478 -20.07 6.81 -0.79
CA ALA A 478 -18.71 6.30 -1.00
C ALA A 478 -18.43 4.95 -0.31
N LYS A 479 -19.45 4.09 -0.19
CA LYS A 479 -19.26 2.75 0.37
C LYS A 479 -18.70 1.82 -0.73
N PRO A 480 -17.60 1.07 -0.48
CA PRO A 480 -16.99 0.20 -1.50
C PRO A 480 -17.98 -0.79 -2.13
N GLU A 481 -18.85 -1.39 -1.32
CA GLU A 481 -19.90 -2.33 -1.75
C GLU A 481 -20.90 -1.73 -2.75
N PHE A 482 -21.02 -0.40 -2.79
CA PHE A 482 -21.94 0.31 -3.69
C PHE A 482 -21.22 1.06 -4.80
N ALA A 483 -19.90 0.94 -4.93
CA ALA A 483 -19.12 1.72 -5.89
C ALA A 483 -19.62 1.58 -7.34
N GLU A 484 -20.02 0.38 -7.75
CA GLU A 484 -20.57 0.11 -9.08
C GLU A 484 -21.90 0.86 -9.30
N ARG A 485 -22.85 0.69 -8.37
CA ARG A 485 -24.16 1.36 -8.42
C ARG A 485 -24.02 2.88 -8.29
N GLU A 486 -23.09 3.36 -7.47
CA GLU A 486 -22.78 4.78 -7.36
C GLU A 486 -22.23 5.31 -8.69
N GLY A 487 -21.33 4.57 -9.35
CA GLY A 487 -20.79 4.94 -10.65
C GLY A 487 -21.87 5.07 -11.72
N GLU A 488 -22.77 4.10 -11.82
CA GLU A 488 -23.94 4.15 -12.71
C GLU A 488 -24.82 5.38 -12.43
N THR A 489 -25.09 5.65 -11.16
CA THR A 489 -25.91 6.80 -10.72
C THR A 489 -25.23 8.14 -11.06
N VAL A 490 -23.91 8.22 -10.93
CA VAL A 490 -23.12 9.43 -11.22
C VAL A 490 -23.10 9.73 -12.71
N ALA A 491 -23.02 8.70 -13.55
CA ALA A 491 -23.07 8.86 -15.01
C ALA A 491 -24.38 9.50 -15.48
N GLU A 492 -25.47 9.35 -14.72
CA GLU A 492 -26.78 9.97 -15.00
C GLU A 492 -27.01 11.31 -14.30
N ALA A 493 -26.08 11.78 -13.46
CA ALA A 493 -26.25 13.03 -12.71
C ALA A 493 -26.29 14.29 -13.59
N GLY A 494 -25.89 14.19 -14.87
CA GLY A 494 -25.92 15.28 -15.84
C GLY A 494 -27.25 15.44 -16.59
N ARG A 495 -28.28 14.68 -16.23
CA ARG A 495 -29.61 14.74 -16.85
C ARG A 495 -30.42 15.94 -16.38
N LYS A 496 -31.37 16.38 -17.20
CA LYS A 496 -32.21 17.55 -16.91
C LYS A 496 -32.95 17.39 -15.58
N GLY A 497 -32.80 18.36 -14.69
CA GLY A 497 -33.40 18.39 -13.36
C GLY A 497 -32.85 17.34 -12.38
N ALA A 498 -31.78 16.62 -12.71
CA ALA A 498 -31.18 15.66 -11.78
C ALA A 498 -30.53 16.39 -10.58
N VAL A 499 -30.75 15.87 -9.36
CA VAL A 499 -30.09 16.37 -8.14
C VAL A 499 -29.39 15.21 -7.45
N THR A 500 -28.08 15.34 -7.29
CA THR A 500 -27.24 14.30 -6.67
C THR A 500 -26.44 14.91 -5.52
N ILE A 501 -26.48 14.27 -4.36
CA ILE A 501 -25.65 14.59 -3.19
C ILE A 501 -24.53 13.56 -3.13
N ALA A 502 -23.29 14.01 -3.19
CA ALA A 502 -22.10 13.17 -3.12
C ALA A 502 -21.32 13.46 -1.84
N THR A 503 -21.14 12.42 -1.03
CA THR A 503 -20.32 12.52 0.18
C THR A 503 -18.85 12.41 -0.17
N ASN A 504 -18.07 13.39 0.27
CA ASN A 504 -16.66 13.58 -0.02
C ASN A 504 -16.38 13.53 -1.53
N MET A 505 -15.86 12.40 -2.01
CA MET A 505 -15.58 12.17 -3.43
C MET A 505 -16.28 10.92 -3.97
N ALA A 506 -17.49 10.62 -3.49
CA ALA A 506 -18.34 9.57 -4.07
C ALA A 506 -18.51 9.78 -5.59
N GLY A 507 -18.49 8.69 -6.36
CA GLY A 507 -18.48 8.78 -7.83
C GLY A 507 -17.13 9.18 -8.45
N ARG A 508 -16.02 8.92 -7.74
CA ARG A 508 -14.68 9.19 -8.30
C ARG A 508 -14.37 8.34 -9.53
N GLY A 509 -13.59 8.90 -10.46
CA GLY A 509 -13.24 8.20 -11.70
C GLY A 509 -14.38 8.02 -12.71
N VAL A 510 -15.59 8.53 -12.42
CA VAL A 510 -16.74 8.48 -13.35
C VAL A 510 -17.02 9.85 -13.96
N ASP A 511 -17.28 9.86 -15.27
CA ASP A 511 -17.63 11.06 -16.01
C ASP A 511 -19.12 11.38 -15.92
N ILE A 512 -19.44 12.64 -15.65
CA ILE A 512 -20.82 13.14 -15.63
C ILE A 512 -21.09 13.75 -16.99
N LYS A 513 -21.71 12.96 -17.88
CA LYS A 513 -22.09 13.41 -19.21
C LYS A 513 -23.40 14.20 -19.14
N LEU A 514 -23.42 15.40 -19.69
CA LEU A 514 -24.65 16.18 -19.85
C LEU A 514 -25.62 15.40 -20.76
N GLY A 515 -26.88 15.29 -20.36
CA GLY A 515 -27.89 14.47 -21.05
C GLY A 515 -27.92 12.99 -20.65
N GLY A 516 -26.91 12.49 -19.92
CA GLY A 516 -26.82 11.11 -19.42
C GLY A 516 -25.95 10.18 -20.26
N ASN A 517 -26.10 8.86 -20.06
CA ASN A 517 -25.32 7.84 -20.75
C ASN A 517 -26.23 6.87 -21.51
N ALA A 518 -26.23 6.95 -22.85
CA ALA A 518 -27.08 6.16 -23.73
C ALA A 518 -26.86 4.64 -23.59
N GLU A 519 -25.62 4.20 -23.40
CA GLU A 519 -25.30 2.78 -23.21
C GLU A 519 -25.89 2.23 -21.90
N HIS A 520 -25.74 2.99 -20.81
CA HIS A 520 -26.29 2.59 -19.52
C HIS A 520 -27.83 2.57 -19.56
N LEU A 521 -28.45 3.59 -20.14
CA LEU A 521 -29.90 3.66 -20.31
C LEU A 521 -30.44 2.50 -21.16
N ALA A 522 -29.73 2.12 -22.23
CA ALA A 522 -30.12 0.99 -23.09
C ALA A 522 -30.05 -0.33 -22.33
N LYS A 523 -28.96 -0.58 -21.57
CA LYS A 523 -28.81 -1.77 -20.73
C LYS A 523 -29.90 -1.85 -19.65
N LEU A 524 -30.17 -0.73 -18.96
CA LEU A 524 -31.17 -0.65 -17.90
C LEU A 524 -32.59 -0.88 -18.43
N ASP A 525 -32.93 -0.28 -19.57
CA ASP A 525 -34.24 -0.45 -20.21
C ASP A 525 -34.45 -1.90 -20.68
N LEU A 526 -33.44 -2.53 -21.30
CA LEU A 526 -33.51 -3.95 -21.65
C LEU A 526 -33.67 -4.84 -20.41
N ALA A 527 -32.91 -4.59 -19.36
CA ALA A 527 -33.01 -5.35 -18.11
C ALA A 527 -34.39 -5.20 -17.45
N THR A 528 -35.00 -4.02 -17.54
CA THR A 528 -36.29 -3.71 -16.90
C THR A 528 -37.49 -4.17 -17.73
N ASN A 529 -37.50 -3.85 -19.02
CA ASN A 529 -38.64 -4.05 -19.91
C ASN A 529 -38.57 -5.37 -20.68
N GLN A 530 -37.37 -5.93 -20.87
CA GLN A 530 -37.14 -7.18 -21.61
C GLN A 530 -36.20 -8.17 -20.88
N PRO A 531 -36.47 -8.52 -19.60
CA PRO A 531 -35.57 -9.32 -18.76
C PRO A 531 -35.32 -10.76 -19.26
N LYS A 532 -36.06 -11.19 -20.30
CA LYS A 532 -35.90 -12.52 -20.92
C LYS A 532 -34.80 -12.55 -21.98
N LEU A 533 -34.35 -11.40 -22.48
CA LEU A 533 -33.21 -11.31 -23.38
C LEU A 533 -31.93 -11.37 -22.54
N LEU A 534 -31.12 -12.39 -22.79
CA LEU A 534 -29.86 -12.59 -22.07
C LEU A 534 -28.73 -11.83 -22.80
N PRO A 535 -27.85 -11.11 -22.09
CA PRO A 535 -26.68 -10.50 -22.70
C PRO A 535 -25.85 -11.51 -23.50
N GLY A 536 -25.45 -11.13 -24.71
CA GLY A 536 -24.63 -11.95 -25.61
C GLY A 536 -25.41 -12.91 -26.52
N THR A 537 -26.75 -12.89 -26.51
CA THR A 537 -27.53 -13.54 -27.58
C THR A 537 -27.70 -12.59 -28.77
N PRO A 538 -27.80 -13.11 -30.01
CA PRO A 538 -28.03 -12.27 -31.19
C PRO A 538 -29.26 -11.38 -31.06
N GLU A 539 -30.33 -11.89 -30.44
CA GLU A 539 -31.56 -11.11 -30.22
C GLU A 539 -31.35 -9.97 -29.22
N TYR A 540 -30.50 -10.15 -28.20
CA TYR A 540 -30.14 -9.08 -27.27
C TYR A 540 -29.31 -8.00 -27.97
N GLU A 541 -28.33 -8.39 -28.79
CA GLU A 541 -27.47 -7.43 -29.50
C GLU A 541 -28.26 -6.59 -30.52
N GLU A 542 -29.19 -7.19 -31.26
CA GLU A 542 -30.07 -6.46 -32.17
C GLU A 542 -30.99 -5.48 -31.41
N ALA A 543 -31.60 -5.93 -30.30
CA ALA A 543 -32.47 -5.09 -29.48
C ALA A 543 -31.68 -3.95 -28.81
N TYR A 544 -30.48 -4.24 -28.32
CA TYR A 544 -29.55 -3.27 -27.75
C TYR A 544 -29.15 -2.21 -28.77
N LYS A 545 -28.76 -2.62 -29.98
CA LYS A 545 -28.36 -1.68 -31.02
C LYS A 545 -29.50 -0.74 -31.41
N ALA A 546 -30.70 -1.28 -31.63
CA ALA A 546 -31.85 -0.46 -32.00
C ALA A 546 -32.25 0.52 -30.90
N LEU A 547 -32.16 0.10 -29.63
CA LEU A 547 -32.49 0.95 -28.49
C LEU A 547 -31.40 2.00 -28.22
N TYR A 548 -30.14 1.62 -28.38
CA TYR A 548 -28.98 2.50 -28.26
C TYR A 548 -29.08 3.67 -29.25
N GLU A 549 -29.30 3.41 -30.54
CA GLU A 549 -29.44 4.46 -31.56
C GLU A 549 -30.56 5.46 -31.22
N LYS A 550 -31.68 4.96 -30.68
CA LYS A 550 -32.80 5.80 -30.23
C LYS A 550 -32.44 6.64 -29.00
N LEU A 551 -31.81 6.03 -28.00
CA LEU A 551 -31.44 6.70 -26.75
C LEU A 551 -30.28 7.67 -26.94
N GLU A 552 -29.35 7.40 -27.85
CA GLU A 552 -28.27 8.29 -28.22
C GLU A 552 -28.82 9.63 -28.76
N ALA A 553 -29.79 9.57 -29.68
CA ALA A 553 -30.46 10.77 -30.18
C ALA A 553 -31.21 11.54 -29.09
N GLN A 554 -31.81 10.84 -28.12
CA GLN A 554 -32.49 11.46 -26.98
C GLN A 554 -31.50 12.13 -26.03
N VAL A 555 -30.39 11.46 -25.72
CA VAL A 555 -29.33 11.98 -24.83
C VAL A 555 -28.69 13.22 -25.44
N GLU A 556 -28.44 13.26 -26.76
CA GLU A 556 -27.87 14.45 -27.40
C GLU A 556 -28.85 15.64 -27.38
N ALA A 557 -30.15 15.40 -27.61
CA ALA A 557 -31.16 16.46 -27.48
C ALA A 557 -31.24 17.00 -26.04
N GLU A 558 -31.24 16.10 -25.04
CA GLU A 558 -31.24 16.49 -23.62
C GLU A 558 -29.94 17.22 -23.23
N ARG A 559 -28.81 16.84 -23.82
CA ARG A 559 -27.51 17.49 -23.65
C ARG A 559 -27.55 18.94 -24.15
N GLU A 560 -28.12 19.21 -25.33
CA GLU A 560 -28.29 20.57 -25.85
C GLU A 560 -29.14 21.42 -24.91
N GLU A 561 -30.28 20.91 -24.43
CA GLU A 561 -31.12 21.61 -23.46
C GLU A 561 -30.36 21.93 -22.16
N VAL A 562 -29.61 20.97 -21.62
CA VAL A 562 -28.83 21.17 -20.40
C VAL A 562 -27.71 22.20 -20.60
N MET A 563 -27.08 22.25 -21.78
CA MET A 563 -26.09 23.28 -22.11
C MET A 563 -26.73 24.68 -22.14
N GLU A 564 -27.93 24.82 -22.70
CA GLU A 564 -28.68 26.09 -22.71
C GLU A 564 -29.06 26.56 -21.29
N LEU A 565 -29.35 25.62 -20.39
CA LEU A 565 -29.62 25.87 -18.97
C LEU A 565 -28.36 26.21 -18.14
N GLY A 566 -27.20 26.31 -18.78
CA GLY A 566 -25.94 26.67 -18.12
C GLY A 566 -25.08 25.48 -17.67
N GLY A 567 -25.42 24.26 -18.10
CA GLY A 567 -24.67 23.03 -17.82
C GLY A 567 -24.77 22.55 -16.38
N LEU A 568 -23.83 21.71 -15.95
CA LEU A 568 -23.81 21.15 -14.59
C LEU A 568 -23.49 22.22 -13.54
N CYS A 569 -24.31 22.30 -12.49
CA CYS A 569 -24.09 23.15 -11.33
C CYS A 569 -23.47 22.36 -10.17
N ILE A 570 -22.31 22.82 -9.69
CA ILE A 570 -21.60 22.24 -8.55
C ILE A 570 -21.79 23.12 -7.32
N ILE A 571 -22.25 22.52 -6.22
CA ILE A 571 -22.41 23.18 -4.93
C ILE A 571 -21.50 22.48 -3.92
N GLY A 572 -20.47 23.18 -3.45
CA GLY A 572 -19.65 22.71 -2.33
C GLY A 572 -20.26 23.20 -1.01
N THR A 573 -20.51 22.30 -0.07
CA THR A 573 -21.20 22.66 1.16
C THR A 573 -20.26 23.05 2.30
N GLU A 574 -18.97 22.77 2.12
CA GLU A 574 -17.84 23.06 3.00
C GLU A 574 -16.56 23.09 2.15
N ARG A 575 -15.46 23.58 2.75
CA ARG A 575 -14.10 23.47 2.17
C ARG A 575 -13.44 22.20 2.70
N HIS A 576 -12.79 21.45 1.83
CA HIS A 576 -11.96 20.32 2.26
C HIS A 576 -10.65 20.81 2.88
N GLU A 577 -9.93 19.90 3.54
CA GLU A 577 -8.60 20.16 4.10
C GLU A 577 -7.59 20.67 3.06
N SER A 578 -7.77 20.26 1.79
CA SER A 578 -6.95 20.68 0.67
C SER A 578 -7.76 21.37 -0.42
N ARG A 579 -7.19 22.42 -0.99
CA ARG A 579 -7.75 23.14 -2.14
C ARG A 579 -7.86 22.24 -3.38
N ARG A 580 -6.99 21.23 -3.47
CA ARG A 580 -6.96 20.26 -4.55
C ARG A 580 -8.29 19.50 -4.66
N ILE A 581 -8.77 18.98 -3.54
CA ILE A 581 -10.03 18.22 -3.45
C ILE A 581 -11.22 19.12 -3.85
N ASP A 582 -11.23 20.37 -3.40
CA ASP A 582 -12.25 21.33 -3.82
C ASP A 582 -12.23 21.57 -5.34
N ASN A 583 -11.04 21.67 -5.94
CA ASN A 583 -10.90 21.85 -7.39
C ASN A 583 -11.32 20.60 -8.16
N GLN A 584 -11.14 19.40 -7.62
CA GLN A 584 -11.68 18.18 -8.21
C GLN A 584 -13.20 18.16 -8.22
N LEU A 585 -13.84 18.61 -7.13
CA LEU A 585 -15.29 18.77 -7.08
C LEU A 585 -15.77 19.78 -8.13
N ARG A 586 -15.12 20.95 -8.22
CA ARG A 586 -15.42 21.92 -9.30
C ARG A 586 -15.23 21.30 -10.68
N GLY A 587 -14.16 20.53 -10.87
CA GLY A 587 -13.79 19.83 -12.11
C GLY A 587 -14.80 18.81 -12.61
N ARG A 588 -15.84 18.51 -11.82
CA ARG A 588 -16.99 17.71 -12.26
C ARG A 588 -17.81 18.44 -13.33
N ALA A 589 -17.84 19.77 -13.33
CA ALA A 589 -18.53 20.58 -14.34
C ALA A 589 -17.57 21.24 -15.35
N GLY A 590 -18.13 21.60 -16.51
CA GLY A 590 -17.44 22.33 -17.57
C GLY A 590 -16.38 21.52 -18.32
N ARG A 591 -16.67 20.23 -18.55
CA ARG A 591 -15.77 19.28 -19.24
C ARG A 591 -15.84 19.50 -20.75
N GLN A 592 -14.73 19.28 -21.46
CA GLN A 592 -14.64 19.48 -22.93
C GLN A 592 -15.21 20.83 -23.41
N GLY A 593 -15.08 21.89 -22.60
CA GLY A 593 -15.58 23.23 -22.92
C GLY A 593 -17.11 23.40 -22.78
N ASP A 594 -17.81 22.44 -22.19
CA ASP A 594 -19.22 22.60 -21.82
C ASP A 594 -19.40 23.77 -20.83
N PRO A 595 -20.56 24.44 -20.82
CA PRO A 595 -20.90 25.38 -19.77
C PRO A 595 -21.05 24.67 -18.42
N GLY A 596 -20.91 25.44 -17.34
CA GLY A 596 -21.11 24.93 -15.99
C GLY A 596 -20.92 26.03 -14.98
N ARG A 597 -21.36 25.76 -13.75
CA ARG A 597 -21.25 26.69 -12.61
C ARG A 597 -20.68 25.97 -11.40
N SER A 598 -19.83 26.64 -10.62
CA SER A 598 -19.44 26.15 -9.30
C SER A 598 -19.53 27.24 -8.23
N GLN A 599 -19.99 26.87 -7.03
CA GLN A 599 -20.05 27.78 -5.89
C GLN A 599 -19.91 27.01 -4.57
N PHE A 600 -19.20 27.59 -3.60
CA PHE A 600 -19.07 27.02 -2.25
C PHE A 600 -19.85 27.85 -1.24
N PHE A 601 -20.50 27.17 -0.31
CA PHE A 601 -21.26 27.75 0.80
C PHE A 601 -20.59 27.31 2.09
N LEU A 602 -20.18 28.26 2.93
CA LEU A 602 -19.36 28.03 4.12
C LEU A 602 -19.99 28.69 5.33
N SER A 603 -19.69 28.21 6.53
CA SER A 603 -20.15 28.82 7.78
C SER A 603 -19.00 29.13 8.73
N GLY A 604 -19.20 30.10 9.62
CA GLY A 604 -18.28 30.40 10.73
C GLY A 604 -18.15 29.25 11.73
N GLU A 605 -19.08 28.30 11.71
CA GLU A 605 -19.13 27.11 12.56
C GLU A 605 -18.52 25.86 11.91
N ASP A 606 -18.11 25.94 10.63
CA ASP A 606 -17.45 24.82 9.93
C ASP A 606 -16.07 24.55 10.53
N ASP A 607 -15.66 23.27 10.60
CA ASP A 607 -14.45 22.86 11.31
C ASP A 607 -13.17 23.54 10.78
N LEU A 608 -13.04 23.68 9.46
CA LEU A 608 -11.90 24.38 8.87
C LEU A 608 -11.83 25.84 9.33
N VAL A 609 -12.96 26.53 9.37
CA VAL A 609 -13.04 27.94 9.77
C VAL A 609 -12.76 28.08 11.26
N ARG A 610 -13.38 27.21 12.07
CA ARG A 610 -13.28 27.20 13.53
C ARG A 610 -11.88 26.88 14.03
N LEU A 611 -11.21 25.91 13.43
CA LEU A 611 -9.91 25.43 13.89
C LEU A 611 -8.74 26.30 13.40
N PHE A 612 -8.86 26.92 12.23
CA PHE A 612 -7.69 27.49 11.54
C PHE A 612 -7.81 28.94 11.10
N ALA A 613 -9.01 29.52 11.07
CA ALA A 613 -9.21 30.84 10.47
C ALA A 613 -9.10 32.01 11.48
N GLY A 614 -9.03 31.69 12.78
CA GLY A 614 -8.69 32.61 13.88
C GLY A 614 -9.77 33.65 14.23
N ASP A 615 -9.56 34.37 15.34
CA ASP A 615 -10.54 35.33 15.91
C ASP A 615 -10.99 36.45 14.95
N ARG A 616 -10.20 36.72 13.91
CA ARG A 616 -10.45 37.81 12.96
C ARG A 616 -11.66 37.55 12.08
N ILE A 617 -11.97 36.30 11.75
CA ILE A 617 -13.16 35.95 10.96
C ILE A 617 -14.43 36.10 11.81
N TYR A 618 -14.40 35.63 13.06
CA TYR A 618 -15.52 35.82 13.99
C TYR A 618 -15.85 37.30 14.22
N ASN A 619 -14.84 38.15 14.39
CA ASN A 619 -15.04 39.60 14.51
C ASN A 619 -15.68 40.27 13.28
N ILE A 620 -15.53 39.69 12.09
CA ILE A 620 -16.15 40.17 10.85
C ILE A 620 -17.58 39.64 10.75
N LEU A 621 -17.78 38.34 11.03
CA LEU A 621 -19.09 37.70 11.05
C LEU A 621 -20.02 38.35 12.08
N ASP A 622 -19.51 38.72 13.25
CA ASP A 622 -20.30 39.40 14.29
C ASP A 622 -20.68 40.83 13.94
N ARG A 623 -19.94 41.50 13.05
CA ARG A 623 -20.27 42.86 12.60
C ARG A 623 -21.20 42.90 11.40
N TRP A 624 -21.11 41.91 10.51
CA TRP A 624 -21.74 41.95 9.18
C TRP A 624 -22.69 40.78 8.89
N GLY A 625 -22.83 39.81 9.82
CA GLY A 625 -23.83 38.75 9.73
C GLY A 625 -25.22 39.27 10.09
N GLU A 626 -25.83 40.01 9.17
CA GLU A 626 -27.22 40.47 9.25
C GLU A 626 -28.18 39.40 8.72
N SER A 627 -29.43 39.40 9.20
CA SER A 627 -30.52 38.58 8.67
C SER A 627 -31.48 39.46 7.87
N ASP A 628 -32.10 38.90 6.82
CA ASP A 628 -33.14 39.56 6.04
C ASP A 628 -34.47 39.68 6.81
N GLU A 629 -35.47 40.31 6.18
CA GLU A 629 -36.80 40.54 6.77
C GLU A 629 -37.56 39.22 7.09
N ASP A 630 -37.16 38.11 6.46
CA ASP A 630 -37.73 36.77 6.64
C ASP A 630 -36.95 35.91 7.65
N GLY A 631 -35.88 36.45 8.24
CA GLY A 631 -35.04 35.79 9.24
C GLY A 631 -33.94 34.89 8.66
N ASN A 632 -33.67 34.94 7.35
CA ASN A 632 -32.55 34.22 6.73
C ASN A 632 -31.26 35.02 6.82
N GLU A 633 -30.14 34.36 7.07
CA GLU A 633 -28.83 35.02 7.09
C GLU A 633 -28.41 35.50 5.70
N ILE A 634 -27.95 36.74 5.61
CA ILE A 634 -27.43 37.32 4.37
C ILE A 634 -25.99 36.82 4.16
N PRO A 635 -25.66 36.27 2.97
CA PRO A 635 -24.32 35.76 2.71
C PRO A 635 -23.29 36.90 2.65
N ILE A 636 -22.17 36.74 3.35
CA ILE A 636 -21.06 37.68 3.26
C ILE A 636 -20.16 37.27 2.08
N GLN A 637 -20.29 38.02 0.98
CA GLN A 637 -19.43 37.86 -0.20
C GLN A 637 -18.29 38.88 -0.18
N ALA A 638 -17.26 38.62 0.63
CA ALA A 638 -16.06 39.46 0.68
C ALA A 638 -14.82 38.68 0.23
N GLY A 639 -14.18 39.09 -0.85
CA GLY A 639 -12.93 38.45 -1.33
C GLY A 639 -11.78 38.45 -0.31
N MET A 640 -11.87 39.27 0.75
CA MET A 640 -10.96 39.22 1.89
C MET A 640 -11.16 37.96 2.76
N LEU A 641 -12.40 37.50 2.94
CA LEU A 641 -12.72 36.29 3.72
C LEU A 641 -12.27 35.03 2.98
N SER A 642 -12.54 34.93 1.67
CA SER A 642 -12.07 33.81 0.84
C SER A 642 -10.55 33.63 0.94
N LYS A 643 -9.77 34.73 0.96
CA LYS A 643 -8.31 34.69 1.15
C LYS A 643 -7.89 34.21 2.55
N GLN A 644 -8.67 34.44 3.59
CA GLN A 644 -8.35 33.93 4.93
C GLN A 644 -8.63 32.43 5.02
N ILE A 645 -9.72 31.97 4.40
CA ILE A 645 -10.05 30.54 4.31
C ILE A 645 -8.98 29.79 3.48
N GLU A 646 -8.52 30.37 2.38
CA GLU A 646 -7.41 29.82 1.58
C GLU A 646 -6.11 29.68 2.42
N LYS A 647 -5.82 30.64 3.31
CA LYS A 647 -4.69 30.54 4.24
C LYS A 647 -4.88 29.45 5.28
N ALA A 648 -6.10 29.27 5.76
CA ALA A 648 -6.44 28.19 6.69
C ALA A 648 -6.22 26.82 6.04
N GLN A 649 -6.72 26.58 4.81
CA GLN A 649 -6.46 25.35 4.05
C GLN A 649 -4.97 25.11 3.86
N ARG A 650 -4.21 26.12 3.43
CA ARG A 650 -2.76 25.98 3.25
C ARG A 650 -2.03 25.57 4.53
N LYS A 651 -2.47 26.06 5.69
CA LYS A 651 -1.88 25.68 6.98
C LYS A 651 -2.17 24.21 7.32
N VAL A 652 -3.36 23.71 7.00
CA VAL A 652 -3.72 22.29 7.14
C VAL A 652 -2.90 21.43 6.18
N GLU A 653 -2.76 21.85 4.91
CA GLU A 653 -1.92 21.18 3.93
C GLU A 653 -0.45 21.09 4.38
N GLU A 654 0.12 22.20 4.89
CA GLU A 654 1.49 22.23 5.44
C GLU A 654 1.64 21.27 6.64
N GLN A 655 0.63 21.18 7.52
CA GLN A 655 0.62 20.23 8.62
C GLN A 655 0.56 18.77 8.14
N ASN A 656 -0.34 18.47 7.19
CA ASN A 656 -0.47 17.15 6.60
C ASN A 656 0.82 16.72 5.86
N PHE A 657 1.46 17.64 5.15
CA PHE A 657 2.77 17.41 4.53
C PHE A 657 3.84 17.05 5.57
N LEU A 658 3.89 17.74 6.71
CA LEU A 658 4.84 17.44 7.78
C LEU A 658 4.59 16.06 8.40
N ILE A 659 3.33 15.65 8.56
CA ILE A 659 2.98 14.31 9.05
C ILE A 659 3.51 13.25 8.07
N ARG A 660 3.18 13.36 6.78
CA ARG A 660 3.66 12.42 5.74
C ARG A 660 5.17 12.37 5.66
N LYS A 661 5.83 13.54 5.71
CA LYS A 661 7.28 13.64 5.69
C LYS A 661 7.90 12.86 6.85
N ARG A 662 7.35 13.00 8.07
CA ARG A 662 7.83 12.25 9.23
C ARG A 662 7.62 10.76 9.07
N VAL A 663 6.42 10.33 8.67
CA VAL A 663 6.12 8.90 8.42
C VAL A 663 7.13 8.29 7.44
N LEU A 664 7.43 8.99 6.35
CA LEU A 664 8.45 8.58 5.38
C LEU A 664 9.86 8.57 5.98
N GLU A 665 10.26 9.60 6.75
CA GLU A 665 11.60 9.67 7.34
C GLU A 665 11.89 8.49 8.28
N TYR A 666 10.89 8.03 9.05
CA TYR A 666 11.01 6.83 9.89
C TYR A 666 11.00 5.55 9.04
N ASP A 667 10.09 5.42 8.08
CA ASP A 667 10.05 4.23 7.22
C ASP A 667 11.27 4.12 6.29
N ASP A 668 11.94 5.20 5.91
CA ASP A 668 13.19 5.17 5.14
C ASP A 668 14.29 4.38 5.87
N VAL A 669 14.34 4.47 7.20
CA VAL A 669 15.29 3.69 8.02
C VAL A 669 14.93 2.21 7.97
N MET A 670 13.65 1.90 8.21
CA MET A 670 13.14 0.53 8.13
C MET A 670 13.29 -0.07 6.74
N ASN A 671 13.13 0.74 5.69
CA ASN A 671 13.19 0.30 4.31
C ASN A 671 14.61 -0.15 3.91
N GLU A 672 15.65 0.53 4.39
CA GLU A 672 17.03 0.08 4.15
C GLU A 672 17.32 -1.26 4.85
N GLN A 673 16.83 -1.46 6.07
CA GLN A 673 16.93 -2.74 6.78
C GLN A 673 16.15 -3.84 6.07
N ARG A 674 14.90 -3.54 5.71
CA ARG A 674 13.99 -4.43 4.98
C ARG A 674 14.59 -4.90 3.66
N ARG A 675 15.22 -4.00 2.89
CA ARG A 675 15.91 -4.35 1.63
C ARG A 675 17.01 -5.39 1.84
N VAL A 676 17.78 -5.29 2.93
CA VAL A 676 18.83 -6.26 3.24
C VAL A 676 18.23 -7.62 3.60
N ILE A 677 17.19 -7.64 4.45
CA ILE A 677 16.53 -8.87 4.90
C ILE A 677 15.78 -9.56 3.76
N TYR A 678 14.99 -8.81 2.99
CA TYR A 678 14.23 -9.36 1.88
C TYR A 678 15.15 -9.89 0.78
N LYS A 679 16.24 -9.18 0.48
CA LYS A 679 17.25 -9.68 -0.45
C LYS A 679 17.90 -10.97 0.04
N LEU A 680 18.24 -11.05 1.33
CA LEU A 680 18.79 -12.27 1.92
C LEU A 680 17.80 -13.43 1.79
N ARG A 681 16.53 -13.17 2.15
CA ARG A 681 15.44 -14.15 2.07
C ARG A 681 15.22 -14.65 0.64
N ASP A 682 15.22 -13.74 -0.34
CA ASP A 682 15.07 -14.07 -1.76
C ASP A 682 16.21 -14.94 -2.29
N GLN A 683 17.46 -14.63 -1.94
CA GLN A 683 18.61 -15.47 -2.27
C GLN A 683 18.47 -16.89 -1.72
N ILE A 684 17.96 -17.02 -0.50
CA ILE A 684 17.73 -18.33 0.15
C ILE A 684 16.60 -19.08 -0.57
N LEU A 685 15.51 -18.41 -0.94
CA LEU A 685 14.39 -19.03 -1.68
C LEU A 685 14.78 -19.45 -3.09
N GLU A 686 15.58 -18.64 -3.81
CA GLU A 686 16.07 -18.93 -5.17
C GLU A 686 17.01 -20.14 -5.23
N GLY A 687 17.47 -20.64 -4.08
CA GLY A 687 18.35 -21.79 -3.99
C GLY A 687 19.82 -21.44 -4.19
N ASP A 688 20.22 -20.17 -3.98
CA ASP A 688 21.62 -19.78 -4.00
C ASP A 688 22.44 -20.64 -3.01
N ASN A 689 23.69 -20.91 -3.37
CA ASN A 689 24.59 -21.62 -2.46
C ASN A 689 24.96 -20.72 -1.27
N VAL A 690 24.30 -20.94 -0.14
CA VAL A 690 24.54 -20.20 1.10
C VAL A 690 25.73 -20.71 1.90
N GLY A 691 26.42 -21.78 1.47
CA GLY A 691 27.47 -22.42 2.25
C GLY A 691 28.73 -21.62 2.45
N GLU A 692 29.20 -20.93 1.41
CA GLU A 692 30.35 -20.04 1.55
C GLU A 692 30.03 -18.89 2.51
N ARG A 693 28.78 -18.41 2.45
CA ARG A 693 28.28 -17.38 3.36
C ARG A 693 28.19 -17.92 4.78
N ALA A 694 27.54 -19.06 5.01
CA ALA A 694 27.41 -19.69 6.32
C ALA A 694 28.78 -19.88 6.97
N ARG A 695 29.77 -20.42 6.25
CA ARG A 695 31.15 -20.53 6.75
C ARG A 695 31.71 -19.18 7.19
N ARG A 696 31.62 -18.16 6.33
CA ARG A 696 32.12 -16.80 6.63
C ARG A 696 31.44 -16.20 7.86
N GLU A 697 30.12 -16.29 7.95
CA GLU A 697 29.36 -15.70 9.06
C GLU A 697 29.62 -16.46 10.37
N MET A 698 29.80 -17.79 10.34
CA MET A 698 30.24 -18.57 11.51
C MET A 698 31.63 -18.13 12.01
N ARG A 699 32.57 -17.82 11.09
CA ARG A 699 33.87 -17.21 11.48
C ARG A 699 33.65 -15.91 12.25
N GLY A 700 32.74 -15.07 11.76
CA GLY A 700 32.39 -13.79 12.39
C GLY A 700 31.72 -13.95 13.77
N VAL A 701 30.88 -14.98 13.95
CA VAL A 701 30.27 -15.30 15.26
C VAL A 701 31.36 -15.67 16.27
N VAL A 702 32.31 -16.54 15.89
CA VAL A 702 33.45 -16.93 16.74
C VAL A 702 34.34 -15.73 17.05
N GLU A 703 34.70 -14.92 16.04
CA GLU A 703 35.49 -13.70 16.23
C GLU A 703 34.83 -12.73 17.22
N GLY A 704 33.51 -12.57 17.11
CA GLY A 704 32.70 -11.77 18.02
C GLY A 704 32.78 -12.26 19.46
N LEU A 705 32.55 -13.56 19.68
CA LEU A 705 32.64 -14.19 21.00
C LEU A 705 34.04 -14.08 21.59
N VAL A 706 35.08 -14.44 20.83
CA VAL A 706 36.45 -14.33 21.33
C VAL A 706 36.75 -12.88 21.71
N THR A 707 36.35 -11.90 20.91
CA THR A 707 36.57 -10.47 21.22
C THR A 707 35.80 -10.03 22.48
N GLU A 708 34.57 -10.50 22.68
CA GLU A 708 33.74 -10.18 23.84
C GLU A 708 34.32 -10.70 25.16
N TYR A 709 34.78 -11.95 25.18
CA TYR A 709 35.33 -12.60 26.38
C TYR A 709 36.81 -12.26 26.62
N THR A 710 37.47 -11.60 25.66
CA THR A 710 38.89 -11.19 25.75
C THR A 710 39.07 -9.66 25.77
N GLN A 711 38.09 -8.87 26.24
CA GLN A 711 38.16 -7.40 26.25
C GLN A 711 39.37 -6.80 26.98
N GLY A 712 39.91 -7.50 27.99
CA GLY A 712 41.08 -7.06 28.77
C GLY A 712 42.36 -6.95 27.94
N GLU A 713 43.29 -6.09 28.35
CA GLU A 713 44.58 -5.92 27.65
C GLU A 713 45.54 -7.09 27.94
N PHE A 714 45.34 -7.79 29.06
CA PHE A 714 46.18 -8.89 29.51
C PHE A 714 45.40 -10.20 29.55
N PHE A 715 46.10 -11.31 29.27
CA PHE A 715 45.52 -12.66 29.26
C PHE A 715 44.84 -13.04 30.58
N ASP A 716 45.40 -12.59 31.72
CA ASP A 716 44.84 -12.88 33.05
C ASP A 716 43.48 -12.19 33.31
N GLU A 717 43.09 -11.21 32.49
CA GLU A 717 41.80 -10.51 32.55
C GLU A 717 40.75 -11.15 31.63
N TRP A 718 41.12 -12.15 30.82
CA TRP A 718 40.22 -12.80 29.87
C TRP A 718 39.38 -13.88 30.55
N ASP A 719 38.10 -13.95 30.20
CA ASP A 719 37.20 -14.99 30.68
C ASP A 719 37.20 -16.19 29.72
N ILE A 720 38.30 -16.96 29.77
CA ILE A 720 38.50 -18.16 28.95
C ILE A 720 37.46 -19.24 29.28
N ASN A 721 37.07 -19.38 30.54
CA ASN A 721 36.08 -20.40 30.91
C ASN A 721 34.69 -20.04 30.36
N GLY A 722 34.26 -18.79 30.50
CA GLY A 722 33.01 -18.31 29.93
C GLY A 722 32.97 -18.40 28.39
N LEU A 723 34.11 -18.15 27.73
CA LEU A 723 34.24 -18.35 26.28
C LEU A 723 33.98 -19.81 25.88
N TRP A 724 34.57 -20.78 26.57
CA TRP A 724 34.39 -22.21 26.25
C TRP A 724 32.98 -22.70 26.58
N ASP A 725 32.40 -22.27 27.71
CA ASP A 725 31.01 -22.57 28.05
C ASP A 725 30.07 -22.12 26.91
N ARG A 726 30.28 -20.89 26.39
CA ARG A 726 29.48 -20.36 25.29
C ARG A 726 29.73 -21.06 23.96
N LEU A 727 30.98 -21.44 23.65
CA LEU A 727 31.30 -22.18 22.43
C LEU A 727 30.69 -23.59 22.44
N MET A 728 30.68 -24.28 23.58
CA MET A 728 30.05 -25.60 23.73
C MET A 728 28.52 -25.56 23.54
N GLU A 729 27.87 -24.42 23.79
CA GLU A 729 26.45 -24.22 23.45
C GLU A 729 26.24 -24.04 21.94
N LEU A 730 27.23 -23.54 21.20
CA LEU A 730 27.15 -23.35 19.75
C LEU A 730 27.36 -24.64 18.98
N TYR A 731 28.46 -25.35 19.27
CA TYR A 731 28.84 -26.57 18.55
C TYR A 731 29.67 -27.50 19.44
N PRO A 732 29.82 -28.79 19.05
CA PRO A 732 30.69 -29.71 19.76
C PRO A 732 32.17 -29.31 19.57
N VAL A 733 32.70 -28.45 20.44
CA VAL A 733 34.09 -27.94 20.34
C VAL A 733 35.10 -29.09 20.47
N SER A 734 36.05 -29.22 19.53
CA SER A 734 37.12 -30.22 19.62
C SER A 734 38.41 -29.70 20.24
N VAL A 735 38.62 -28.38 20.20
CA VAL A 735 39.81 -27.73 20.76
C VAL A 735 39.62 -27.45 22.26
N GLU A 736 40.51 -27.98 23.09
CA GLU A 736 40.52 -27.72 24.53
C GLU A 736 41.33 -26.45 24.87
N PRO A 737 41.06 -25.77 26.00
CA PRO A 737 41.88 -24.64 26.45
C PRO A 737 43.36 -25.01 26.66
N THR A 738 43.63 -26.30 26.91
CA THR A 738 44.95 -26.92 27.10
C THR A 738 45.75 -27.05 25.80
N ASP A 739 45.10 -26.94 24.63
CA ASP A 739 45.74 -27.02 23.32
C ASP A 739 46.44 -25.71 22.89
N PHE A 740 46.32 -24.67 23.73
CA PHE A 740 46.92 -23.35 23.55
C PHE A 740 48.09 -23.12 24.50
N ASP A 741 49.18 -22.55 23.98
CA ASP A 741 50.45 -22.38 24.69
C ASP A 741 50.39 -21.23 25.71
N GLY A 742 49.93 -21.48 26.95
CA GLY A 742 50.17 -20.69 28.18
C GLY A 742 49.67 -19.23 28.26
N SER A 743 49.59 -18.51 27.14
CA SER A 743 49.10 -17.15 26.92
C SER A 743 48.87 -16.94 25.42
N PRO A 744 47.92 -17.67 24.78
CA PRO A 744 47.62 -17.51 23.36
C PRO A 744 47.21 -16.06 23.05
N GLY A 745 47.64 -15.57 21.89
CA GLY A 745 47.17 -14.29 21.37
C GLY A 745 45.70 -14.37 20.92
N ARG A 746 44.99 -13.24 20.90
CA ARG A 746 43.59 -13.18 20.45
C ARG A 746 43.45 -13.73 19.02
N ASP A 747 44.38 -13.38 18.14
CA ASP A 747 44.39 -13.85 16.75
C ASP A 747 44.58 -15.37 16.64
N GLU A 748 45.34 -15.97 17.56
CA GLU A 748 45.56 -17.42 17.60
C GLU A 748 44.29 -18.16 18.05
N LEU A 749 43.61 -17.64 19.08
CA LEU A 749 42.31 -18.14 19.52
C LEU A 749 41.28 -18.05 18.39
N ILE A 750 41.16 -16.88 17.76
CA ILE A 750 40.24 -16.67 16.64
C ILE A 750 40.53 -17.68 15.52
N SER A 751 41.78 -17.78 15.06
CA SER A 751 42.12 -18.66 13.92
C SER A 751 41.80 -20.12 14.21
N ARG A 752 42.24 -20.66 15.36
CA ARG A 752 42.04 -22.10 15.66
C ARG A 752 40.58 -22.46 15.90
N ILE A 753 39.85 -21.66 16.67
CA ILE A 753 38.43 -21.95 16.98
C ILE A 753 37.58 -21.78 15.71
N THR A 754 37.96 -20.84 14.84
CA THR A 754 37.28 -20.65 13.56
C THR A 754 37.56 -21.78 12.58
N GLU A 755 38.76 -22.36 12.58
CA GLU A 755 39.06 -23.58 11.81
C GLU A 755 38.22 -24.76 12.34
N ASP A 756 38.18 -24.95 13.66
CA ASP A 756 37.42 -26.04 14.31
C ASP A 756 35.92 -26.02 13.93
N ILE A 757 35.23 -24.88 14.07
CA ILE A 757 33.79 -24.79 13.74
C ILE A 757 33.52 -25.02 12.24
N VAL A 758 34.44 -24.62 11.36
CA VAL A 758 34.28 -24.81 9.91
C VAL A 758 34.52 -26.27 9.54
N ASP A 759 35.51 -26.92 10.15
CA ASP A 759 35.77 -28.35 9.94
C ASP A 759 34.56 -29.18 10.38
N TYR A 760 33.95 -28.88 11.53
CA TYR A 760 32.70 -29.54 11.96
C TYR A 760 31.53 -29.34 11.00
N TYR A 761 31.44 -28.16 10.39
CA TYR A 761 30.41 -27.87 9.41
C TYR A 761 30.64 -28.62 8.09
N ASP A 762 31.89 -28.72 7.66
CA ASP A 762 32.27 -29.48 6.47
C ASP A 762 32.04 -31.00 6.70
N ASP A 763 32.38 -31.52 7.88
CA ASP A 763 32.06 -32.91 8.28
C ASP A 763 30.55 -33.17 8.27
N ARG A 764 29.76 -32.20 8.76
CA ARG A 764 28.30 -32.28 8.74
C ARG A 764 27.74 -32.28 7.32
N GLU A 765 28.32 -31.49 6.42
CA GLU A 765 27.96 -31.48 5.00
C GLU A 765 28.31 -32.83 4.32
N GLU A 766 29.43 -33.46 4.68
CA GLU A 766 29.78 -34.79 4.20
C GLU A 766 28.81 -35.88 4.71
N GLU A 767 28.40 -35.80 5.99
CA GLU A 767 27.44 -36.73 6.60
C GLU A 767 26.06 -36.68 5.92
N LEU A 768 25.52 -35.47 5.71
CA LEU A 768 24.18 -35.26 5.17
C LEU A 768 24.14 -35.26 3.64
N THR A 769 25.28 -35.19 2.96
CA THR A 769 25.44 -34.86 1.54
C THR A 769 25.17 -33.38 1.22
N PRO A 770 25.84 -32.79 0.20
CA PRO A 770 25.68 -31.37 -0.12
C PRO A 770 24.24 -30.95 -0.41
N GLU A 771 23.45 -31.76 -1.13
CA GLU A 771 22.08 -31.38 -1.50
C GLU A 771 21.17 -31.23 -0.27
N ILE A 772 21.18 -32.20 0.64
CA ILE A 772 20.37 -32.18 1.87
C ILE A 772 20.89 -31.10 2.83
N MET A 773 22.20 -30.87 2.88
CA MET A 773 22.78 -29.79 3.68
C MET A 773 22.27 -28.42 3.21
N ARG A 774 22.22 -28.17 1.89
CA ARG A 774 21.64 -26.92 1.36
C ARG A 774 20.14 -26.79 1.69
N ASP A 775 19.39 -27.88 1.62
CA ASP A 775 17.95 -27.86 1.98
C ASP A 775 17.77 -27.54 3.48
N LEU A 776 18.58 -28.14 4.35
CA LEU A 776 18.57 -27.88 5.79
C LEU A 776 18.90 -26.42 6.09
N GLU A 777 19.94 -25.88 5.45
CA GLU A 777 20.33 -24.48 5.64
C GLU A 777 19.24 -23.51 5.21
N ARG A 778 18.62 -23.76 4.06
CA ARG A 778 17.51 -22.94 3.56
C ARG A 778 16.35 -22.97 4.54
N PHE A 779 15.97 -24.15 5.02
CA PHE A 779 14.91 -24.31 6.00
C PHE A 779 15.21 -23.55 7.31
N LEU A 780 16.39 -23.76 7.89
CA LEU A 780 16.77 -23.12 9.16
C LEU A 780 16.88 -21.61 9.01
N LEU A 781 17.56 -21.11 7.98
CA LEU A 781 17.75 -19.67 7.79
C LEU A 781 16.42 -18.95 7.56
N LEU A 782 15.50 -19.49 6.75
CA LEU A 782 14.20 -18.87 6.54
C LEU A 782 13.42 -18.76 7.85
N GLN A 783 13.36 -19.85 8.63
CA GLN A 783 12.66 -19.85 9.91
C GLN A 783 13.25 -18.83 10.89
N ILE A 784 14.58 -18.82 11.05
CA ILE A 784 15.28 -17.92 11.98
C ILE A 784 15.12 -16.46 11.55
N ILE A 785 15.27 -16.17 10.24
CA ILE A 785 15.13 -14.82 9.71
C ILE A 785 13.70 -14.32 9.94
N ASP A 786 12.68 -15.12 9.63
CA ASP A 786 11.28 -14.70 9.75
C ASP A 786 10.90 -14.44 11.23
N GLU A 787 11.38 -15.26 12.17
CA GLU A 787 11.14 -15.09 13.62
C GLU A 787 11.85 -13.85 14.18
N THR A 788 13.17 -13.75 13.97
CA THR A 788 13.97 -12.61 14.47
C THR A 788 13.59 -11.29 13.83
N TRP A 789 13.21 -11.29 12.55
CA TRP A 789 12.74 -10.09 11.86
C TRP A 789 11.42 -9.58 12.45
N ARG A 790 10.50 -10.49 12.78
CA ARG A 790 9.23 -10.13 13.43
C ARG A 790 9.45 -9.50 14.81
N GLU A 791 10.33 -10.08 15.62
CA GLU A 791 10.74 -9.50 16.91
C GLU A 791 11.32 -8.09 16.73
N HIS A 792 12.22 -7.93 15.76
CA HIS A 792 12.80 -6.63 15.45
C HIS A 792 11.78 -5.61 14.95
N LEU A 793 10.81 -5.99 14.13
CA LEU A 793 9.72 -5.08 13.73
C LEU A 793 8.94 -4.55 14.94
N HIS A 794 8.69 -5.42 15.92
CA HIS A 794 8.05 -5.05 17.17
C HIS A 794 8.92 -4.09 17.99
N ASP A 795 10.20 -4.40 18.18
CA ASP A 795 11.13 -3.49 18.87
C ASP A 795 11.24 -2.12 18.20
N MET A 796 11.19 -2.11 16.86
CA MET A 796 11.21 -0.88 16.06
C MET A 796 9.93 -0.05 16.20
N ASP A 797 8.76 -0.69 16.37
CA ASP A 797 7.51 0.00 16.68
C ASP A 797 7.60 0.66 18.07
N TYR A 798 8.10 -0.03 19.10
CA TYR A 798 8.32 0.55 20.44
C TYR A 798 9.35 1.68 20.43
N LEU A 799 10.46 1.50 19.70
CA LEU A 799 11.49 2.52 19.57
C LEU A 799 10.92 3.80 18.95
N ARG A 800 10.10 3.67 17.90
CA ARG A 800 9.46 4.81 17.24
C ARG A 800 8.56 5.58 18.20
N GLU A 801 7.81 4.90 19.06
CA GLU A 801 6.93 5.54 20.05
C GLU A 801 7.72 6.24 21.17
N GLY A 802 8.78 5.59 21.68
CA GLY A 802 9.58 6.08 22.80
C GLY A 802 10.55 7.22 22.47
N ILE A 803 10.98 7.35 21.20
CA ILE A 803 12.07 8.27 20.82
C ILE A 803 11.74 9.75 21.04
N HIS A 804 10.46 10.12 21.04
CA HIS A 804 10.02 11.51 21.24
C HIS A 804 10.44 12.08 22.61
N LEU A 805 10.66 11.22 23.60
CA LEU A 805 11.10 11.61 24.95
C LEU A 805 12.59 11.92 25.03
N ARG A 806 13.40 11.50 24.06
CA ARG A 806 14.83 11.84 24.02
C ARG A 806 15.09 13.25 23.46
N GLY A 807 14.08 13.87 22.86
CA GLY A 807 14.12 15.26 22.36
C GLY A 807 14.39 16.31 23.45
N PHE A 808 14.31 15.96 24.74
CA PHE A 808 14.69 16.83 25.86
C PHE A 808 16.20 17.15 25.88
N ALA A 809 17.05 16.37 25.19
CA ALA A 809 18.51 16.52 25.18
C ALA A 809 19.09 17.37 24.01
N GLN A 810 18.28 18.16 23.31
CA GLN A 810 18.68 18.94 22.10
C GLN A 810 19.14 18.08 20.89
N ILE A 811 18.92 16.76 20.93
CA ILE A 811 19.18 15.86 19.80
C ILE A 811 17.89 15.72 18.99
N GLU A 812 17.99 15.81 17.65
CA GLU A 812 16.84 15.57 16.78
C GLU A 812 16.37 14.10 16.91
N PRO A 813 15.08 13.83 17.20
CA PRO A 813 14.59 12.47 17.46
C PRO A 813 14.89 11.48 16.34
N ILE A 814 14.86 11.91 15.07
CA ILE A 814 15.14 11.05 13.92
C ILE A 814 16.61 10.58 13.87
N ILE A 815 17.56 11.38 14.37
CA ILE A 815 18.98 11.00 14.42
C ILE A 815 19.19 9.95 15.50
N ALA A 816 18.57 10.14 16.67
CA ALA A 816 18.59 9.16 17.75
C ALA A 816 17.95 7.84 17.29
N TYR A 817 16.78 7.92 16.65
CA TYR A 817 16.10 6.76 16.06
C TYR A 817 17.01 6.00 15.09
N LYS A 818 17.68 6.71 14.15
CA LYS A 818 18.58 6.08 13.17
C LYS A 818 19.74 5.32 13.81
N ASN A 819 20.37 5.89 14.83
CA ASN A 819 21.49 5.25 15.50
C ASN A 819 21.02 4.00 16.26
N GLU A 820 19.96 4.12 17.05
CA GLU A 820 19.42 2.99 17.82
C GLU A 820 18.87 1.89 16.91
N ALA A 821 18.17 2.27 15.84
CA ALA A 821 17.69 1.33 14.83
C ALA A 821 18.84 0.57 14.15
N PHE A 822 19.97 1.23 13.91
CA PHE A 822 21.15 0.59 13.33
C PHE A 822 21.80 -0.40 14.30
N ASP A 823 21.88 -0.05 15.59
CA ASP A 823 22.41 -0.94 16.61
C ASP A 823 21.54 -2.19 16.78
N LEU A 824 20.20 -2.02 16.89
CA LEU A 824 19.24 -3.13 16.92
C LEU A 824 19.34 -4.01 15.67
N PHE A 825 19.49 -3.41 14.49
CA PHE A 825 19.64 -4.17 13.25
C PHE A 825 20.94 -4.99 13.21
N ASN A 826 22.06 -4.45 13.69
CA ASN A 826 23.29 -5.22 13.79
C ASN A 826 23.18 -6.36 14.79
N GLN A 827 22.45 -6.16 15.90
CA GLN A 827 22.15 -7.22 16.86
C GLN A 827 21.28 -8.31 16.23
N LEU A 828 20.25 -7.94 15.45
CA LEU A 828 19.44 -8.88 14.68
C LEU A 828 20.29 -9.74 13.74
N ILE A 829 21.19 -9.12 12.96
CA ILE A 829 22.02 -9.87 11.99
C ILE A 829 22.94 -10.85 12.73
N LYS A 830 23.53 -10.43 13.85
CA LYS A 830 24.34 -11.32 14.71
C LYS A 830 23.50 -12.46 15.29
N SER A 831 22.28 -12.15 15.75
CA SER A 831 21.35 -13.14 16.33
C SER A 831 21.01 -14.23 15.31
N ILE A 832 20.67 -13.84 14.07
CA ILE A 832 20.35 -14.79 12.99
C ILE A 832 21.47 -15.82 12.80
N TRP A 833 22.71 -15.35 12.65
CA TRP A 833 23.83 -16.26 12.39
C TRP A 833 24.28 -17.05 13.61
N THR A 834 24.08 -16.49 14.81
CA THR A 834 24.36 -17.21 16.07
C THR A 834 23.36 -18.35 16.27
N GLN A 835 22.06 -18.09 16.09
CA GLN A 835 21.03 -19.13 16.16
C GLN A 835 21.19 -20.18 15.06
N PHE A 836 21.57 -19.75 13.85
CA PHE A 836 21.85 -20.67 12.76
C PHE A 836 23.01 -21.61 13.11
N ALA A 837 24.12 -21.08 13.64
CA ALA A 837 25.25 -21.88 14.09
C ALA A 837 24.82 -22.88 15.20
N GLN A 838 23.98 -22.47 16.14
CA GLN A 838 23.45 -23.37 17.18
C GLN A 838 22.58 -24.50 16.62
N LEU A 839 21.72 -24.20 15.64
CA LEU A 839 20.75 -25.17 15.15
C LEU A 839 21.34 -26.14 14.12
N VAL A 840 22.25 -25.67 13.25
CA VAL A 840 22.75 -26.48 12.12
C VAL A 840 23.48 -27.76 12.59
N PHE A 841 24.16 -27.72 13.73
CA PHE A 841 24.86 -28.89 14.30
C PHE A 841 23.93 -29.82 15.10
N ASN A 842 22.87 -29.29 15.69
CA ASN A 842 22.04 -29.99 16.67
C ASN A 842 20.76 -30.61 16.08
N VAL A 843 20.32 -30.17 14.91
CA VAL A 843 19.10 -30.68 14.26
C VAL A 843 19.32 -32.10 13.75
N GLN A 844 18.49 -33.04 14.19
CA GLN A 844 18.49 -34.42 13.70
C GLN A 844 17.69 -34.51 12.40
N VAL A 845 18.37 -34.86 11.30
CA VAL A 845 17.74 -35.05 9.99
C VAL A 845 17.40 -36.54 9.82
N GLN A 846 16.10 -36.87 9.78
CA GLN A 846 15.65 -38.21 9.41
C GLN A 846 15.48 -38.29 7.89
N VAL A 847 16.40 -39.00 7.23
CA VAL A 847 16.27 -39.30 5.80
C VAL A 847 15.36 -40.52 5.65
N GLU A 848 14.10 -40.32 5.26
CA GLU A 848 13.24 -41.43 4.85
C GLU A 848 13.86 -42.13 3.63
N GLN A 849 14.46 -43.30 3.84
CA GLN A 849 14.85 -44.15 2.73
C GLN A 849 13.58 -44.68 2.05
N PRO A 850 13.48 -44.63 0.71
CA PRO A 850 12.33 -45.19 0.02
C PRO A 850 12.24 -46.68 0.35
N ILE A 851 11.20 -47.06 1.10
CA ILE A 851 10.92 -48.45 1.47
C ILE A 851 10.87 -49.27 0.17
N PRO A 852 11.69 -50.33 0.02
CA PRO A 852 11.54 -51.23 -1.12
C PRO A 852 10.16 -51.89 -1.03
N GLN A 853 9.22 -51.47 -1.87
CA GLN A 853 7.92 -52.13 -1.96
C GLN A 853 8.16 -53.63 -2.29
N PRO A 854 7.65 -54.57 -1.48
CA PRO A 854 7.70 -55.98 -1.84
C PRO A 854 6.87 -56.19 -3.12
N ALA A 855 7.44 -56.93 -4.07
CA ALA A 855 6.87 -57.17 -5.39
C ALA A 855 5.44 -57.73 -5.32
N ALA A 856 4.45 -56.86 -5.57
CA ALA A 856 3.09 -57.23 -5.88
C ALA A 856 2.85 -57.17 -7.40
N ALA A 857 2.05 -58.13 -7.88
CA ALA A 857 1.76 -58.45 -9.28
C ALA A 857 1.25 -57.26 -10.14
N PRO A 858 1.35 -57.33 -11.48
CA PRO A 858 1.38 -56.17 -12.35
C PRO A 858 0.01 -55.50 -12.43
N THR A 859 -0.11 -54.31 -11.86
CA THR A 859 -1.25 -53.42 -12.06
C THR A 859 -0.75 -52.15 -12.76
N ARG A 860 -1.49 -51.71 -13.78
CA ARG A 860 -1.11 -50.64 -14.73
C ARG A 860 -0.75 -49.33 -14.01
N VAL A 861 0.43 -48.80 -14.32
CA VAL A 861 0.93 -47.49 -13.89
C VAL A 861 0.32 -46.40 -14.78
N ALA A 862 -0.41 -45.46 -14.19
CA ALA A 862 -0.61 -44.12 -14.73
C ALA A 862 0.53 -43.23 -14.22
N GLY A 863 1.17 -42.47 -15.10
CA GLY A 863 2.31 -41.62 -14.75
C GLY A 863 1.90 -40.39 -13.95
N SER A 864 2.48 -40.23 -12.76
CA SER A 864 2.60 -38.94 -12.07
C SER A 864 4.05 -38.43 -12.21
N PRO A 865 4.27 -37.11 -12.27
CA PRO A 865 5.61 -36.54 -12.19
C PRO A 865 6.22 -36.83 -10.81
N ASN A 866 7.55 -37.03 -10.80
CA ASN A 866 8.36 -37.23 -9.60
C ASN A 866 8.10 -36.11 -8.59
N LYS A 867 7.53 -36.43 -7.42
CA LYS A 867 7.60 -35.56 -6.24
C LYS A 867 8.98 -35.72 -5.59
N PRO A 868 9.63 -34.65 -5.10
CA PRO A 868 10.82 -34.78 -4.27
C PRO A 868 10.49 -35.54 -2.98
N ALA A 869 11.51 -36.16 -2.38
CA ALA A 869 11.39 -36.91 -1.13
C ALA A 869 10.84 -36.01 -0.01
N ARG A 870 9.92 -36.53 0.80
CA ARG A 870 9.33 -35.80 1.92
C ARG A 870 10.28 -35.94 3.11
N ILE A 871 10.95 -34.86 3.50
CA ILE A 871 11.79 -34.82 4.69
C ILE A 871 10.89 -34.43 5.88
N THR A 872 10.93 -35.21 6.96
CA THR A 872 10.22 -34.92 8.22
C THR A 872 11.22 -34.61 9.31
N TYR A 873 10.97 -33.51 10.04
CA TYR A 873 11.80 -33.05 11.15
C TYR A 873 11.07 -33.33 12.47
N GLU A 874 11.73 -33.99 13.43
CA GLU A 874 11.23 -34.15 14.80
C GLU A 874 12.08 -33.32 15.77
N SER A 875 11.45 -32.41 16.52
CA SER A 875 12.09 -31.69 17.62
C SER A 875 11.79 -32.36 18.95
N GLY A 876 12.82 -32.76 19.70
CA GLY A 876 12.68 -33.20 21.08
C GLY A 876 12.43 -32.03 22.03
N GLY A 877 11.17 -31.82 22.43
CA GLY A 877 10.81 -31.15 23.69
C GLY A 877 10.40 -29.66 23.63
N SER A 878 9.17 -29.37 23.21
CA SER A 878 8.21 -28.45 23.86
C SER A 878 6.85 -28.59 23.15
N GLU A 879 5.74 -28.60 23.88
CA GLU A 879 4.39 -28.92 23.34
C GLU A 879 3.84 -27.90 22.31
N GLY A 880 4.59 -26.84 21.96
CA GLY A 880 4.20 -25.84 20.96
C GLY A 880 4.47 -26.23 19.50
N LEU A 881 5.46 -27.10 19.23
CA LEU A 881 5.92 -27.41 17.86
C LEU A 881 5.01 -28.39 17.10
N SER A 882 4.28 -29.25 17.83
CA SER A 882 3.36 -30.25 17.26
C SER A 882 2.11 -29.63 16.61
N ALA A 883 1.61 -28.51 17.17
CA ALA A 883 0.40 -27.85 16.67
C ALA A 883 0.64 -27.06 15.37
N LEU A 884 1.84 -26.49 15.20
CA LEU A 884 2.24 -25.76 13.99
C LEU A 884 2.59 -26.69 12.81
N ALA A 885 3.18 -27.86 13.09
CA ALA A 885 3.41 -28.89 12.06
C ALA A 885 2.09 -29.44 11.46
N ALA A 886 1.02 -29.49 12.26
CA ALA A 886 -0.32 -29.87 11.78
C ALA A 886 -0.97 -28.78 10.90
N ALA A 887 -0.68 -27.50 11.15
CA ALA A 887 -1.17 -26.39 10.35
C ALA A 887 -0.44 -26.26 8.99
N ALA A 888 0.87 -26.56 8.96
CA ALA A 888 1.68 -26.57 7.73
C ALA A 888 1.32 -27.70 6.75
N ALA A 889 0.56 -28.71 7.17
CA ALA A 889 0.18 -29.87 6.35
C ALA A 889 -1.13 -29.71 5.56
N GLY A 890 -1.86 -28.59 5.71
CA GLY A 890 -3.02 -28.26 4.87
C GLY A 890 -4.11 -29.34 4.81
N ILE A 891 -4.48 -29.94 5.95
CA ILE A 891 -5.59 -30.90 6.01
C ILE A 891 -6.84 -30.20 6.54
N ASP A 892 -7.74 -29.80 5.64
CA ASP A 892 -9.11 -29.44 6.01
C ASP A 892 -9.93 -30.69 6.34
N PRO A 893 -10.59 -30.77 7.50
CA PRO A 893 -11.32 -31.95 7.92
C PRO A 893 -12.78 -31.94 7.43
N ILE A 894 -13.05 -31.82 6.12
CA ILE A 894 -14.33 -32.21 5.49
C ILE A 894 -14.07 -32.41 3.98
N ALA A 895 -13.66 -33.61 3.54
CA ALA A 895 -13.76 -34.05 2.13
C ALA A 895 -13.48 -35.57 2.00
N ALA A 896 -14.22 -36.39 2.72
CA ALA A 896 -14.19 -37.85 2.55
C ALA A 896 -15.59 -38.36 2.19
N ALA A 897 -16.13 -37.92 1.04
CA ALA A 897 -17.20 -38.61 0.35
C ALA A 897 -17.31 -38.13 -1.10
N ALA A 898 -17.29 -39.08 -2.04
CA ALA A 898 -17.61 -38.97 -3.46
C ALA A 898 -16.47 -38.50 -4.39
N ALA A 899 -15.84 -39.47 -5.07
CA ALA A 899 -15.85 -39.53 -6.54
C ALA A 899 -15.15 -40.81 -7.04
N ALA A 900 -15.95 -41.77 -7.51
CA ALA A 900 -15.51 -42.84 -8.38
C ALA A 900 -16.31 -42.72 -9.69
N SER A 901 -15.63 -42.47 -10.81
CA SER A 901 -15.91 -43.04 -12.13
C SER A 901 -15.09 -42.35 -13.22
N SER A 902 -14.36 -43.16 -14.00
CA SER A 902 -13.75 -42.77 -15.27
C SER A 902 -14.57 -43.35 -16.43
N PRO A 903 -14.38 -42.86 -17.66
CA PRO A 903 -14.18 -43.79 -18.78
C PRO A 903 -13.15 -43.37 -19.83
N GLY A 904 -12.23 -44.29 -20.15
CA GLY A 904 -12.00 -44.89 -21.48
C GLY A 904 -11.26 -44.13 -22.61
N PRO A 905 -10.54 -44.84 -23.53
CA PRO A 905 -9.27 -44.37 -24.13
C PRO A 905 -9.23 -44.31 -25.68
N VAL A 906 -8.18 -43.69 -26.24
CA VAL A 906 -7.75 -43.86 -27.66
C VAL A 906 -6.21 -43.96 -27.76
N ASP A 907 -5.79 -44.68 -28.80
CA ASP A 907 -4.58 -45.47 -29.11
C ASP A 907 -3.30 -44.68 -29.46
N GLU A 908 -2.11 -45.13 -29.03
CA GLU A 908 -0.81 -44.74 -29.62
C GLU A 908 0.25 -45.87 -29.61
N SER A 909 1.07 -45.85 -30.67
CA SER A 909 2.05 -46.87 -31.09
C SER A 909 3.35 -46.92 -30.25
N PRO A 910 4.09 -48.05 -30.21
CA PRO A 910 5.19 -48.22 -29.24
C PRO A 910 6.52 -47.55 -29.66
N ALA A 911 7.11 -46.80 -28.73
CA ALA A 911 8.47 -46.28 -28.81
C ALA A 911 9.51 -47.30 -28.27
N LEU A 912 10.63 -47.45 -28.99
CA LEU A 912 11.75 -48.37 -28.69
C LEU A 912 12.49 -48.02 -27.38
N ASN A 913 12.82 -49.04 -26.57
CA ASN A 913 13.47 -48.91 -25.26
C ASN A 913 14.98 -48.55 -25.37
N ARG A 914 15.52 -47.94 -24.32
CA ARG A 914 16.86 -47.38 -24.11
C ARG A 914 18.02 -48.35 -24.43
N GLU A 915 17.82 -49.65 -24.27
CA GLU A 915 18.81 -50.67 -24.69
C GLU A 915 18.88 -50.86 -26.20
N GLN A 916 17.75 -50.78 -26.91
CA GLN A 916 17.68 -50.83 -28.37
C GLN A 916 18.24 -49.53 -28.99
N ARG A 917 18.02 -48.37 -28.35
CA ARG A 917 18.69 -47.11 -28.71
C ARG A 917 20.21 -47.17 -28.50
N ARG A 918 20.69 -47.78 -27.42
CA ARG A 918 22.14 -47.97 -27.15
C ARG A 918 22.79 -48.96 -28.12
N GLN A 919 22.08 -49.98 -28.60
CA GLN A 919 22.57 -50.86 -29.67
C GLN A 919 22.64 -50.14 -31.03
N LEU A 920 21.62 -49.36 -31.39
CA LEU A 920 21.61 -48.53 -32.61
C LEU A 920 22.70 -47.44 -32.61
N GLU A 921 22.99 -46.81 -31.46
CA GLU A 921 24.09 -45.84 -31.33
C GLU A 921 25.47 -46.49 -31.39
N ARG A 922 25.62 -47.71 -30.88
CA ARG A 922 26.86 -48.49 -30.98
C ARG A 922 27.12 -48.99 -32.40
N GLU A 923 26.08 -49.30 -33.18
CA GLU A 923 26.20 -49.62 -34.60
C GLU A 923 26.49 -48.39 -35.46
N LYS A 924 25.84 -47.24 -35.19
CA LYS A 924 26.13 -45.96 -35.86
C LYS A 924 27.55 -45.45 -35.61
N LYS A 925 28.10 -45.61 -34.40
CA LYS A 925 29.51 -45.24 -34.09
C LYS A 925 30.53 -46.19 -34.74
N LYS A 926 30.16 -47.45 -35.06
CA LYS A 926 31.02 -48.39 -35.79
C LYS A 926 31.02 -48.16 -37.31
N GLN A 927 29.94 -47.60 -37.88
CA GLN A 927 29.91 -47.19 -39.29
C GLN A 927 30.60 -45.85 -39.55
N ALA A 928 30.55 -44.88 -38.62
CA ALA A 928 31.20 -43.58 -38.76
C ALA A 928 32.75 -43.60 -38.71
N LYS A 929 33.37 -44.70 -38.25
CA LYS A 929 34.84 -44.86 -38.16
C LYS A 929 35.49 -45.62 -39.33
N ARG A 930 34.74 -45.96 -40.38
CA ARG A 930 35.25 -46.73 -41.55
C ARG A 930 35.11 -46.04 -42.92
N GLY A 931 34.75 -44.75 -42.97
CA GLY A 931 34.67 -43.99 -44.23
C GLY A 931 35.54 -42.74 -44.19
N ASN A 932 36.82 -42.91 -44.47
CA ASN A 932 37.80 -41.85 -44.75
C ASN A 932 37.62 -41.36 -46.20
N THR A 933 37.80 -40.05 -46.44
CA THR A 933 38.60 -39.41 -47.53
C THR A 933 38.47 -39.89 -48.99
N PRO A 934 38.61 -39.02 -50.01
CA PRO A 934 38.50 -37.56 -50.07
C PRO A 934 37.10 -37.06 -50.47
#